data_AF-A0AA43LHD6-F1
#
_entry.id   AF-A0AA43LHD6-F1
#
_cell.length_a   1.000
_cell.length_b   1.000
_cell.length_c   1.000
_cell.angle_alpha   90.00
_cell.angle_beta   90.00
_cell.angle_gamma   90.00
#
_symmetry.space_group_name_H-M   'P 1'
#
loop_
_entity.id
_entity.type
_entity.pdbx_description
1 polymer ?
#
loop_
_entity_poly.entity_id
_entity_poly.type
_entity_poly.pdbx_seq_one_letter_code
_entity_poly.pdbx_strand_id
1 'polypeptide(L)'
;MSYNKRTHLRQNIDAIKLALRLDKEQRQATPEEREILAKYSGFGGIKAILNPADKPEDIQQWSKSEVELFPLVQELHEVLRESSPTPDVYKRYVSSLKSSILTAFYTPQPVIDALADALKDSGITPSRFLEPSAGTGAFLSSFKETAPEAKITCFEKDLLTGKILSHLYPDDKVRIEGYEKMEGRYSQHFDVIASNIPFGDVSVFDPLLSNHEIPAVKQSTQAIHNYFFVKSVMSAREGGIIAFITSQGVLNSEQNKPIREYLMNTCDVVSAIRLPNNLFSDHAGTEVGSDLIILQRNNKNIVPSQRQQDFIESRKLSNGISINNLFRDFDRVVQTSSKIDTDPYGKPAIVFTHEGGVEGIAKDLRQMLKEDFSQHLDLQRYQTHKQNSPEKQVATAAEIKPTLESNSNDLNPLWQTDELDPFWQAIEDDWFPDNNQSEAVKPTIENKPEAPKQQQTYSGTLFDMDDPAIKKEPTPEAKPKSVTEQPLITLYDLFGFTQEERSQVSKPKKRGRKSKSQASKPKELPFMDWREEMAHNAAQQREKLQEETAAAYPVFDARREEQLERLKEEAEREQQERMKPIPYYNAEDMPSHYREGSLVTDENNRIGYLRDLEGFQPMFHPLQLTGTQQAKASLYIEIRDTYHHLYNNEATRLEANPALREMLNRLYDDFTRRFGNINDAKNLSLIKMDAGGTEILSLERYVNGKAVKADIFQQPVAFNPNEITHADNAREALTASLNKYAQVNLEYMAGFTGGTSEEILEELKGQVFFNPMIGAYEIKDKFISGNVISKAEHVERYIENHPDNETAKESLKALKEAIPRPIPFEDLDFNFGERWIPSGIYSKYASHLFDTNVSVHYAGSRDEYTLKADSKNIKIWDQYAVKSTNRTFDGIALMKHALHNTSPDITKKVNKLIDGEIKEVKVRDSESIQLANSKIDEIRNGFVEWLNEQSQEFKDRLADKYNRTFNCFVRPEYDGSQQEFPGLDLKGLGIPDLYKSQKDAIWMDKLNGGGIIDHEVGGGKTLIMCVSAYEKKRLGLVNKPLIMALKANVHEIAQTFCTAYPNAKVLYPGKEDFTPAKRAKIFNEMKNNNWDAIILTHEQFGMIPQSPEIQQRILQAELDSVEENLEVLRAQGKEISRAMEKGLVKRQLNLEAKLNNIAYQIENRKDDTVDFRLMGIDHLYVDESHYPNLNKIQTNTFNTHIINHLQQYIS
;
A
#
# COMPACT_ATOMS: atom_id res chain seq x y z
N MET A 1 17.74 14.76 32.03
CA MET A 1 18.20 13.76 33.05
C MET A 1 17.30 12.56 32.89
N SER A 2 17.79 11.31 33.00
CA SER A 2 16.95 10.14 32.69
C SER A 2 15.71 10.02 33.58
N TYR A 3 14.53 9.90 32.96
CA TYR A 3 13.22 9.74 33.59
C TYR A 3 13.19 8.57 34.60
N ASN A 4 12.99 8.86 35.89
CA ASN A 4 12.96 7.84 36.94
C ASN A 4 11.51 7.46 37.31
N LYS A 5 11.01 6.38 36.68
CA LYS A 5 9.65 5.82 36.90
C LYS A 5 9.27 5.70 38.38
N ARG A 6 10.20 5.30 39.25
CA ARG A 6 9.94 5.06 40.69
C ARG A 6 9.69 6.35 41.47
N THR A 7 10.46 7.39 41.17
CA THR A 7 10.30 8.72 41.79
C THR A 7 8.99 9.38 41.35
N HIS A 8 8.69 9.38 40.05
CA HIS A 8 7.44 9.93 39.52
C HIS A 8 6.21 9.19 40.08
N LEU A 9 6.25 7.86 40.13
CA LEU A 9 5.13 7.07 40.69
C LEU A 9 4.87 7.43 42.16
N ARG A 10 5.93 7.54 42.98
CA ARG A 10 5.80 7.95 44.39
C ARG A 10 5.20 9.37 44.51
N GLN A 11 5.71 10.34 43.75
CA GLN A 11 5.19 11.71 43.74
C GLN A 11 3.71 11.76 43.35
N ASN A 12 3.28 10.98 42.35
CA ASN A 12 1.89 10.89 41.95
C ASN A 12 0.98 10.29 43.04
N ILE A 13 1.43 9.22 43.70
CA ILE A 13 0.70 8.58 44.81
C ILE A 13 0.52 9.57 45.96
N ASP A 14 1.60 10.25 46.36
CA ASP A 14 1.57 11.19 47.48
C ASP A 14 0.62 12.38 47.18
N ALA A 15 0.61 12.88 45.95
CA ALA A 15 -0.32 13.93 45.49
C ALA A 15 -1.79 13.46 45.44
N ILE A 16 -2.09 12.28 44.89
CA ILE A 16 -3.44 11.70 44.87
C ILE A 16 -3.96 11.46 46.30
N LYS A 17 -3.12 10.85 47.15
CA LYS A 17 -3.40 10.55 48.57
C LYS A 17 -3.66 11.82 49.38
N LEU A 18 -3.06 12.95 48.99
CA LEU A 18 -3.29 14.26 49.58
C LEU A 18 -4.58 14.90 49.05
N ALA A 19 -4.81 14.94 47.73
CA ALA A 19 -6.02 15.50 47.14
C ALA A 19 -7.30 14.80 47.64
N LEU A 20 -7.31 13.47 47.70
CA LEU A 20 -8.43 12.69 48.22
C LEU A 20 -8.66 12.88 49.73
N ARG A 21 -7.60 13.19 50.49
CA ARG A 21 -7.70 13.56 51.90
C ARG A 21 -8.29 14.96 52.07
N LEU A 22 -7.84 15.93 51.29
CA LEU A 22 -8.36 17.30 51.28
C LEU A 22 -9.86 17.33 50.92
N ASP A 23 -10.27 16.53 49.93
CA ASP A 23 -11.68 16.30 49.60
C ASP A 23 -12.48 15.75 50.78
N LYS A 24 -11.93 14.76 51.50
CA LYS A 24 -12.59 14.14 52.66
C LYS A 24 -12.67 15.07 53.86
N GLU A 25 -11.67 15.93 54.03
CA GLU A 25 -11.56 16.93 55.10
C GLU A 25 -12.27 18.25 54.77
N GLN A 26 -12.73 18.43 53.52
CA GLN A 26 -13.42 19.64 53.01
C GLN A 26 -12.65 20.93 53.33
N ARG A 27 -11.33 20.91 53.12
CA ARG A 27 -10.43 22.05 53.38
C ARG A 27 -9.50 22.32 52.20
N GLN A 28 -8.97 23.54 52.16
CA GLN A 28 -7.93 23.93 51.21
C GLN A 28 -6.54 23.39 51.63
N ALA A 29 -5.67 23.20 50.64
CA ALA A 29 -4.27 22.82 50.82
C ALA A 29 -3.44 23.97 51.43
N THR A 30 -2.59 23.66 52.42
CA THR A 30 -1.55 24.59 52.92
C THR A 30 -0.48 24.85 51.85
N PRO A 31 0.39 25.87 52.00
CA PRO A 31 1.50 26.09 51.07
C PRO A 31 2.40 24.86 50.90
N GLU A 32 2.75 24.16 51.99
CA GLU A 32 3.59 22.93 51.90
C GLU A 32 2.84 21.78 51.20
N GLU A 33 1.53 21.67 51.39
CA GLU A 33 0.70 20.69 50.71
C GLU A 33 0.55 20.97 49.21
N ARG A 34 0.47 22.25 48.81
CA ARG A 34 0.49 22.63 47.38
C ARG A 34 1.80 22.23 46.70
N GLU A 35 2.95 22.30 47.39
CA GLU A 35 4.22 21.79 46.86
C GLU A 35 4.25 20.26 46.66
N ILE A 36 3.39 19.50 47.35
CA ILE A 36 3.25 18.05 47.14
C ILE A 36 2.33 17.82 45.92
N LEU A 37 1.19 18.51 45.86
CA LEU A 37 0.26 18.44 44.73
C LEU A 37 0.91 18.84 43.40
N ALA A 38 1.75 19.87 43.40
CA ALA A 38 2.44 20.39 42.22
C ALA A 38 3.49 19.42 41.63
N LYS A 39 3.86 18.36 42.36
CA LYS A 39 4.77 17.30 41.87
C LYS A 39 4.05 16.19 41.11
N TYR A 40 2.72 16.21 41.03
CA TYR A 40 1.96 15.28 40.20
C TYR A 40 2.28 15.52 38.71
N SER A 41 2.71 14.48 38.01
CA SER A 41 3.14 14.54 36.61
C SER A 41 2.44 13.50 35.72
N GLY A 42 1.26 13.02 36.14
CA GLY A 42 0.47 12.00 35.42
C GLY A 42 1.19 10.67 35.16
N PHE A 43 0.54 9.76 34.44
CA PHE A 43 0.99 8.36 34.34
C PHE A 43 1.52 7.92 32.96
N GLY A 44 1.65 8.84 31.99
CA GLY A 44 2.01 8.51 30.59
C GLY A 44 3.22 7.58 30.40
N GLY A 45 4.31 7.82 31.16
CA GLY A 45 5.52 6.98 31.12
C GLY A 45 5.50 5.71 31.99
N ILE A 46 4.41 5.44 32.72
CA ILE A 46 4.32 4.42 33.78
C ILE A 46 3.18 3.43 33.46
N LYS A 47 3.26 2.78 32.29
CA LYS A 47 2.28 1.77 31.85
C LYS A 47 2.04 0.65 32.87
N ALA A 48 3.00 0.37 33.76
CA ALA A 48 2.88 -0.60 34.83
C ALA A 48 1.68 -0.38 35.79
N ILE A 49 1.09 0.82 35.87
CA ILE A 49 -0.15 1.04 36.64
C ILE A 49 -1.41 0.44 35.97
N LEU A 50 -1.29 -0.16 34.78
CA LEU A 50 -2.34 -0.95 34.14
C LEU A 50 -2.33 -2.43 34.57
N ASN A 51 -1.21 -2.90 35.12
CA ASN A 51 -1.01 -4.31 35.46
C ASN A 51 -1.77 -4.66 36.76
N PRO A 52 -2.23 -5.91 36.95
CA PRO A 52 -2.83 -6.36 38.20
C PRO A 52 -1.89 -6.13 39.40
N ALA A 53 -2.44 -5.57 40.48
CA ALA A 53 -1.73 -5.30 41.75
C ALA A 53 -2.69 -5.42 42.95
N ASP A 54 -3.63 -6.35 42.87
CA ASP A 54 -4.65 -6.58 43.90
C ASP A 54 -4.19 -7.58 44.96
N LYS A 55 -3.23 -8.45 44.63
CA LYS A 55 -2.71 -9.49 45.53
C LYS A 55 -1.17 -9.56 45.46
N PRO A 56 -0.47 -9.93 46.55
CA PRO A 56 0.99 -10.08 46.54
C PRO A 56 1.52 -11.07 45.50
N GLU A 57 0.70 -12.03 45.06
CA GLU A 57 1.04 -13.01 44.02
C GLU A 57 1.10 -12.40 42.61
N ASP A 58 0.40 -11.29 42.36
CA ASP A 58 0.30 -10.65 41.03
C ASP A 58 1.67 -10.16 40.52
N ILE A 59 2.64 -9.94 41.42
CA ILE A 59 4.03 -9.59 41.11
C ILE A 59 4.71 -10.59 40.16
N GLN A 60 4.18 -11.82 40.04
CA GLN A 60 4.69 -12.86 39.13
C GLN A 60 4.37 -12.60 37.64
N GLN A 61 3.36 -11.76 37.36
CA GLN A 61 2.99 -11.31 36.01
C GLN A 61 3.78 -10.07 35.57
N TRP A 62 4.44 -9.38 36.49
CA TRP A 62 5.17 -8.15 36.21
C TRP A 62 6.51 -8.39 35.51
N SER A 63 6.87 -7.50 34.58
CA SER A 63 8.15 -7.56 33.88
C SER A 63 9.32 -7.40 34.86
N LYS A 64 10.43 -8.13 34.66
CA LYS A 64 11.60 -8.09 35.58
C LYS A 64 12.15 -6.68 35.81
N SER A 65 11.97 -5.79 34.84
CA SER A 65 12.34 -4.37 34.86
C SER A 65 11.38 -3.47 35.66
N GLU A 66 10.17 -3.95 35.98
CA GLU A 66 9.09 -3.16 36.60
C GLU A 66 8.62 -3.73 37.94
N VAL A 67 9.06 -4.94 38.33
CA VAL A 67 8.85 -5.54 39.66
C VAL A 67 9.15 -4.57 40.81
N GLU A 68 10.14 -3.69 40.70
CA GLU A 68 10.44 -2.68 41.71
C GLU A 68 9.34 -1.62 41.93
N LEU A 69 8.43 -1.46 40.97
CA LEU A 69 7.29 -0.55 41.04
C LEU A 69 6.05 -1.20 41.66
N PHE A 70 6.00 -2.54 41.73
CA PHE A 70 4.84 -3.30 42.22
C PHE A 70 4.33 -2.80 43.60
N PRO A 71 5.18 -2.59 44.63
CA PRO A 71 4.69 -2.14 45.94
C PRO A 71 4.09 -0.73 45.92
N LEU A 72 4.52 0.11 44.96
CA LEU A 72 3.97 1.46 44.79
C LEU A 72 2.60 1.42 44.10
N VAL A 73 2.42 0.53 43.12
CA VAL A 73 1.12 0.40 42.43
C VAL A 73 0.09 -0.28 43.34
N GLN A 74 0.49 -1.25 44.16
CA GLN A 74 -0.37 -1.78 45.21
C GLN A 74 -0.82 -0.66 46.18
N GLU A 75 0.10 0.18 46.67
CA GLU A 75 -0.23 1.34 47.52
C GLU A 75 -1.18 2.33 46.82
N LEU A 76 -1.02 2.58 45.51
CA LEU A 76 -1.94 3.43 44.74
C LEU A 76 -3.37 2.86 44.75
N HIS A 77 -3.53 1.56 44.49
CA HIS A 77 -4.84 0.92 44.50
C HIS A 77 -5.44 0.83 45.92
N GLU A 78 -4.63 0.65 46.96
CA GLU A 78 -5.05 0.74 48.36
C GLU A 78 -5.58 2.15 48.70
N VAL A 79 -4.82 3.21 48.39
CA VAL A 79 -5.22 4.62 48.59
C VAL A 79 -6.54 4.93 47.88
N LEU A 80 -6.71 4.47 46.64
CA LEU A 80 -7.95 4.66 45.89
C LEU A 80 -9.12 3.88 46.50
N ARG A 81 -8.90 2.65 47.00
CA ARG A 81 -9.95 1.87 47.68
C ARG A 81 -10.36 2.50 49.01
N GLU A 82 -9.42 2.87 49.87
CA GLU A 82 -9.69 3.54 51.17
C GLU A 82 -10.44 4.87 51.01
N SER A 83 -10.20 5.57 49.90
CA SER A 83 -10.80 6.86 49.58
C SER A 83 -12.13 6.77 48.80
N SER A 84 -12.59 5.55 48.45
CA SER A 84 -13.79 5.33 47.65
C SER A 84 -14.97 4.85 48.52
N PRO A 85 -16.06 5.63 48.66
CA PRO A 85 -17.22 5.20 49.45
C PRO A 85 -18.00 4.03 48.83
N THR A 86 -17.86 3.80 47.52
CA THR A 86 -18.52 2.69 46.79
C THR A 86 -17.57 2.11 45.74
N PRO A 87 -17.79 0.85 45.30
CA PRO A 87 -17.03 0.24 44.21
C PRO A 87 -17.05 1.05 42.90
N ASP A 88 -18.15 1.75 42.60
CA ASP A 88 -18.28 2.57 41.40
C ASP A 88 -17.38 3.80 41.43
N VAL A 89 -17.15 4.40 42.61
CA VAL A 89 -16.20 5.51 42.76
C VAL A 89 -14.77 5.02 42.55
N TYR A 90 -14.43 3.84 43.08
CA TYR A 90 -13.15 3.19 42.82
C TYR A 90 -12.95 2.90 41.32
N LYS A 91 -13.94 2.30 40.65
CA LYS A 91 -13.92 2.07 39.20
C LYS A 91 -13.73 3.38 38.41
N ARG A 92 -14.34 4.49 38.83
CA ARG A 92 -14.15 5.82 38.21
C ARG A 92 -12.73 6.36 38.41
N TYR A 93 -12.14 6.23 39.60
CA TYR A 93 -10.75 6.63 39.83
C TYR A 93 -9.76 5.75 39.05
N VAL A 94 -9.97 4.43 38.98
CA VAL A 94 -9.15 3.54 38.15
C VAL A 94 -9.32 3.87 36.66
N SER A 95 -10.53 4.18 36.18
CA SER A 95 -10.77 4.64 34.81
C SER A 95 -10.02 5.94 34.49
N SER A 96 -10.02 6.90 35.43
CA SER A 96 -9.24 8.15 35.38
C SER A 96 -7.73 7.88 35.25
N LEU A 97 -7.18 6.98 36.07
CA LEU A 97 -5.80 6.53 35.91
C LEU A 97 -5.51 5.96 34.50
N LYS A 98 -6.41 5.11 33.97
CA LYS A 98 -6.27 4.52 32.63
C LYS A 98 -6.30 5.58 31.52
N SER A 99 -7.19 6.58 31.61
CA SER A 99 -7.23 7.68 30.63
C SER A 99 -5.99 8.57 30.67
N SER A 100 -5.44 8.83 31.86
CA SER A 100 -4.22 9.63 32.03
C SER A 100 -3.03 9.07 31.25
N ILE A 101 -2.85 7.74 31.22
CA ILE A 101 -1.73 7.11 30.49
C ILE A 101 -1.78 7.37 28.98
N LEU A 102 -2.98 7.43 28.40
CA LEU A 102 -3.17 7.57 26.95
C LEU A 102 -3.14 9.03 26.48
N THR A 103 -3.20 10.00 27.39
CA THR A 103 -3.44 11.43 27.05
C THR A 103 -2.48 12.42 27.69
N ALA A 104 -1.70 12.04 28.72
CA ALA A 104 -0.87 12.95 29.49
C ALA A 104 0.46 13.33 28.81
N PHE A 105 0.40 14.25 27.85
CA PHE A 105 1.56 14.95 27.28
C PHE A 105 1.73 16.32 27.94
N TYR A 106 2.61 16.42 28.94
CA TYR A 106 2.85 17.69 29.64
C TYR A 106 3.85 18.58 28.89
N THR A 107 3.47 19.83 28.65
CA THR A 107 4.39 20.86 28.12
C THR A 107 5.36 21.30 29.22
N PRO A 108 6.68 21.36 28.94
CA PRO A 108 7.65 21.85 29.92
C PRO A 108 7.43 23.33 30.28
N GLN A 109 7.53 23.66 31.56
CA GLN A 109 7.26 25.00 32.11
C GLN A 109 7.98 26.14 31.35
N PRO A 110 9.30 26.07 31.02
CA PRO A 110 9.99 27.19 30.34
C PRO A 110 9.42 27.55 28.96
N VAL A 111 8.79 26.58 28.27
CA VAL A 111 8.13 26.80 26.97
C VAL A 111 6.81 27.55 27.13
N ILE A 112 6.10 27.31 28.23
CA ILE A 112 4.87 28.03 28.59
C ILE A 112 5.21 29.44 29.08
N ASP A 113 6.24 29.58 29.93
CA ASP A 113 6.72 30.86 30.42
C ASP A 113 7.20 31.75 29.25
N ALA A 114 7.89 31.18 28.26
CA ALA A 114 8.29 31.88 27.04
C ALA A 114 7.09 32.43 26.24
N LEU A 115 5.96 31.70 26.20
CA LEU A 115 4.72 32.16 25.57
C LEU A 115 4.02 33.25 26.40
N ALA A 116 3.87 33.03 27.70
CA ALA A 116 3.19 33.96 28.61
C ALA A 116 3.93 35.31 28.71
N ASP A 117 5.26 35.26 28.84
CA ASP A 117 6.11 36.46 28.84
C ASP A 117 6.06 37.19 27.49
N ALA A 118 6.16 36.47 26.36
CA ALA A 118 6.12 37.11 25.04
C ALA A 118 4.79 37.86 24.81
N LEU A 119 3.67 37.31 25.29
CA LEU A 119 2.37 37.98 25.27
C LEU A 119 2.35 39.21 26.18
N LYS A 120 2.83 39.09 27.42
CA LYS A 120 2.93 40.19 28.40
C LYS A 120 3.80 41.34 27.89
N ASP A 121 5.00 41.03 27.40
CA ASP A 121 5.95 41.98 26.81
C ASP A 121 5.38 42.70 25.57
N SER A 122 4.49 42.03 24.84
CA SER A 122 3.76 42.60 23.69
C SER A 122 2.50 43.37 24.09
N GLY A 123 2.23 43.56 25.39
CA GLY A 123 1.09 44.32 25.91
C GLY A 123 -0.22 43.53 26.04
N ILE A 124 -0.20 42.21 25.86
CA ILE A 124 -1.35 41.32 26.04
C ILE A 124 -1.42 40.87 27.50
N THR A 125 -2.40 41.38 28.23
CA THR A 125 -2.74 40.96 29.59
C THR A 125 -4.21 40.55 29.62
N PRO A 126 -4.56 39.25 29.80
CA PRO A 126 -5.96 38.84 29.87
C PRO A 126 -6.64 39.35 31.15
N SER A 127 -7.93 39.70 31.05
CA SER A 127 -8.82 39.82 32.22
C SER A 127 -9.63 38.54 32.42
N ARG A 128 -9.90 37.80 31.34
CA ARG A 128 -10.55 36.48 31.29
C ARG A 128 -9.67 35.52 30.48
N PHE A 129 -9.20 34.48 31.12
CA PHE A 129 -8.36 33.45 30.51
C PHE A 129 -9.08 32.10 30.51
N LEU A 130 -8.96 31.34 29.41
CA LEU A 130 -9.50 29.99 29.29
C LEU A 130 -8.37 28.99 28.99
N GLU A 131 -8.26 27.95 29.82
CA GLU A 131 -7.49 26.75 29.50
C GLU A 131 -8.47 25.58 29.25
N PRO A 132 -8.74 25.21 27.98
CA PRO A 132 -9.76 24.20 27.63
C PRO A 132 -9.31 22.74 27.89
N SER A 133 -8.03 22.50 28.18
CA SER A 133 -7.46 21.20 28.52
C SER A 133 -6.28 21.41 29.46
N ALA A 134 -6.57 21.54 30.77
CA ALA A 134 -5.63 22.15 31.72
C ALA A 134 -4.61 21.20 32.36
N GLY A 135 -4.90 19.90 32.44
CA GLY A 135 -4.07 18.95 33.17
C GLY A 135 -3.81 19.43 34.60
N THR A 136 -2.55 19.67 34.92
CA THR A 136 -2.09 20.17 36.24
C THR A 136 -2.06 21.69 36.35
N GLY A 137 -2.45 22.43 35.31
CA GLY A 137 -2.52 23.89 35.32
C GLY A 137 -1.15 24.55 35.16
N ALA A 138 -0.34 24.06 34.22
CA ALA A 138 0.97 24.65 33.91
C ALA A 138 0.86 25.96 33.10
N PHE A 139 -0.21 26.14 32.32
CA PHE A 139 -0.55 27.46 31.77
C PHE A 139 -1.16 28.35 32.86
N LEU A 140 -2.01 27.81 33.76
CA LEU A 140 -2.52 28.54 34.92
C LEU A 140 -1.43 29.24 35.74
N SER A 141 -0.31 28.57 36.08
CA SER A 141 0.80 29.19 36.82
C SER A 141 1.40 30.37 36.06
N SER A 142 1.88 30.13 34.83
CA SER A 142 2.52 31.13 33.96
C SER A 142 1.62 32.35 33.72
N PHE A 143 0.32 32.12 33.47
CA PHE A 143 -0.63 33.20 33.21
C PHE A 143 -1.05 33.94 34.49
N LYS A 144 -0.99 33.32 35.68
CA LYS A 144 -1.14 34.05 36.96
C LYS A 144 0.08 34.89 37.31
N GLU A 145 1.30 34.44 37.04
CA GLU A 145 2.51 35.24 37.26
C GLU A 145 2.57 36.48 36.33
N THR A 146 2.04 36.33 35.12
CA THR A 146 2.00 37.41 34.13
C THR A 146 0.79 38.32 34.26
N ALA A 147 -0.37 37.81 34.72
CA ALA A 147 -1.61 38.55 34.97
C ALA A 147 -2.34 38.07 36.25
N PRO A 148 -1.93 38.51 37.45
CA PRO A 148 -2.46 38.02 38.74
C PRO A 148 -3.97 38.22 38.96
N GLU A 149 -4.54 39.28 38.34
CA GLU A 149 -5.95 39.66 38.45
C GLU A 149 -6.86 38.98 37.40
N ALA A 150 -6.32 38.06 36.59
CA ALA A 150 -7.08 37.39 35.54
C ALA A 150 -8.08 36.38 36.15
N LYS A 151 -9.35 36.48 35.76
CA LYS A 151 -10.36 35.45 36.05
C LYS A 151 -10.08 34.24 35.15
N ILE A 152 -9.60 33.14 35.73
CA ILE A 152 -9.32 31.91 34.99
C ILE A 152 -10.51 30.96 35.03
N THR A 153 -10.88 30.45 33.87
CA THR A 153 -11.74 29.26 33.72
C THR A 153 -10.93 28.16 33.09
N CYS A 154 -11.01 26.94 33.62
CA CYS A 154 -10.32 25.80 33.05
C CYS A 154 -11.20 24.54 33.02
N PHE A 155 -10.95 23.70 32.02
CA PHE A 155 -11.60 22.41 31.85
C PHE A 155 -10.55 21.30 31.93
N GLU A 156 -10.85 20.26 32.70
CA GLU A 156 -10.09 19.01 32.74
C GLU A 156 -11.06 17.84 32.74
N LYS A 157 -10.88 16.90 31.81
CA LYS A 157 -11.77 15.74 31.62
C LYS A 157 -11.44 14.60 32.58
N ASP A 158 -10.18 14.50 33.02
CA ASP A 158 -9.70 13.50 33.96
C ASP A 158 -10.07 13.85 35.41
N LEU A 159 -10.70 12.90 36.11
CA LEU A 159 -11.29 13.14 37.43
C LEU A 159 -10.24 13.37 38.52
N LEU A 160 -9.17 12.58 38.56
CA LEU A 160 -8.11 12.71 39.57
C LEU A 160 -7.24 13.93 39.31
N THR A 161 -6.88 14.18 38.06
CA THR A 161 -6.08 15.35 37.66
C THR A 161 -6.86 16.65 37.91
N GLY A 162 -8.15 16.70 37.54
CA GLY A 162 -9.03 17.86 37.84
C GLY A 162 -9.23 18.12 39.34
N LYS A 163 -9.22 17.08 40.18
CA LYS A 163 -9.24 17.24 41.65
C LYS A 163 -7.95 17.87 42.17
N ILE A 164 -6.80 17.38 41.73
CA ILE A 164 -5.49 17.96 42.08
C ILE A 164 -5.43 19.43 41.64
N LEU A 165 -5.89 19.73 40.42
CA LEU A 165 -6.00 21.08 39.87
C LEU A 165 -6.87 22.00 40.75
N SER A 166 -8.03 21.54 41.23
CA SER A 166 -8.89 22.32 42.13
C SER A 166 -8.28 22.63 43.50
N HIS A 167 -7.37 21.79 44.00
CA HIS A 167 -6.66 22.05 45.26
C HIS A 167 -5.42 22.94 45.09
N LEU A 168 -4.80 22.92 43.90
CA LEU A 168 -3.73 23.85 43.53
C LEU A 168 -4.26 25.28 43.35
N TYR A 169 -5.43 25.41 42.71
CA TYR A 169 -6.02 26.68 42.28
C TYR A 169 -7.47 26.88 42.82
N PRO A 170 -7.68 26.96 44.15
CA PRO A 170 -9.01 27.00 44.75
C PRO A 170 -9.80 28.29 44.45
N ASP A 171 -9.13 29.36 44.03
CA ASP A 171 -9.74 30.65 43.69
C ASP A 171 -10.17 30.75 42.21
N ASP A 172 -9.81 29.77 41.38
CA ASP A 172 -10.11 29.74 39.94
C ASP A 172 -11.27 28.80 39.59
N LYS A 173 -11.91 29.02 38.44
CA LYS A 173 -13.05 28.22 38.01
C LYS A 173 -12.62 26.93 37.32
N VAL A 174 -12.33 25.91 38.12
CA VAL A 174 -12.00 24.55 37.66
C VAL A 174 -13.27 23.75 37.35
N ARG A 175 -13.41 23.23 36.13
CA ARG A 175 -14.50 22.33 35.71
C ARG A 175 -13.95 20.95 35.39
N ILE A 176 -14.30 19.96 36.22
CA ILE A 176 -13.88 18.56 36.05
C ILE A 176 -14.82 17.84 35.08
N GLU A 177 -14.80 18.26 33.82
CA GLU A 177 -15.55 17.67 32.72
C GLU A 177 -14.95 18.03 31.36
N GLY A 178 -15.37 17.31 30.31
CA GLY A 178 -14.91 17.57 28.94
C GLY A 178 -15.38 18.91 28.38
N TYR A 179 -14.51 19.56 27.60
CA TYR A 179 -14.73 20.84 26.95
C TYR A 179 -15.98 20.87 26.03
N GLU A 180 -16.45 19.69 25.59
CA GLU A 180 -17.73 19.52 24.88
C GLU A 180 -18.94 20.04 25.65
N LYS A 181 -18.89 20.09 26.99
CA LYS A 181 -19.99 20.57 27.83
C LYS A 181 -20.00 22.07 28.12
N MET A 182 -19.02 22.83 27.65
CA MET A 182 -19.02 24.29 27.85
C MET A 182 -20.27 24.93 27.23
N GLU A 183 -21.04 25.68 28.04
CA GLU A 183 -22.32 26.26 27.63
C GLU A 183 -22.16 27.49 26.71
N GLY A 184 -23.19 27.80 25.92
CA GLY A 184 -23.10 28.85 24.91
C GLY A 184 -23.01 30.29 25.39
N ARG A 185 -23.25 30.56 26.68
CA ARG A 185 -22.98 31.85 27.32
C ARG A 185 -21.52 32.31 27.25
N TYR A 186 -20.59 31.39 26.93
CA TYR A 186 -19.17 31.72 26.73
C TYR A 186 -18.81 32.07 25.27
N SER A 187 -19.79 32.16 24.37
CA SER A 187 -19.60 32.70 23.02
C SER A 187 -19.00 34.12 23.09
N GLN A 188 -17.92 34.35 22.36
CA GLN A 188 -17.15 35.60 22.35
C GLN A 188 -16.78 36.17 23.74
N HIS A 189 -16.52 35.30 24.73
CA HIS A 189 -16.30 35.69 26.12
C HIS A 189 -14.84 35.89 26.52
N PHE A 190 -13.89 35.10 26.01
CA PHE A 190 -12.52 35.05 26.58
C PHE A 190 -11.54 35.98 25.84
N ASP A 191 -10.62 36.61 26.60
CA ASP A 191 -9.62 37.54 26.06
C ASP A 191 -8.40 36.79 25.48
N VAL A 192 -7.97 35.73 26.18
CA VAL A 192 -6.90 34.82 25.78
C VAL A 192 -7.33 33.39 26.09
N ILE A 193 -7.12 32.48 25.14
CA ILE A 193 -7.34 31.05 25.28
C ILE A 193 -6.02 30.36 24.98
N ALA A 194 -5.44 29.61 25.92
CA ALA A 194 -4.20 28.88 25.70
C ALA A 194 -4.20 27.52 26.39
N SER A 195 -3.56 26.52 25.76
CA SER A 195 -3.48 25.12 26.21
C SER A 195 -2.43 24.36 25.40
N ASN A 196 -1.97 23.22 25.95
CA ASN A 196 -1.63 22.08 25.11
C ASN A 196 -2.90 21.27 24.86
N ILE A 197 -3.39 21.20 23.61
CA ILE A 197 -4.66 20.53 23.29
C ILE A 197 -4.42 19.05 22.93
N PRO A 198 -5.39 18.14 23.14
CA PRO A 198 -5.21 16.73 22.81
C PRO A 198 -4.93 16.49 21.31
N PHE A 199 -4.01 15.57 21.01
CA PHE A 199 -3.62 15.23 19.63
C PHE A 199 -4.40 14.00 19.12
N GLY A 200 -4.62 13.93 17.80
CA GLY A 200 -5.15 12.75 17.10
C GLY A 200 -6.47 12.97 16.36
N ASP A 201 -6.89 11.94 15.62
CA ASP A 201 -8.09 11.91 14.78
C ASP A 201 -9.29 11.30 15.52
N VAL A 202 -9.49 11.73 16.76
CA VAL A 202 -10.61 11.29 17.63
C VAL A 202 -11.81 12.21 17.41
N SER A 203 -12.99 11.65 17.12
CA SER A 203 -14.21 12.44 16.96
C SER A 203 -14.79 12.89 18.32
N VAL A 204 -15.32 14.11 18.36
CA VAL A 204 -15.91 14.73 19.55
C VAL A 204 -17.35 15.09 19.27
N PHE A 205 -18.30 14.43 19.96
CA PHE A 205 -19.71 14.77 19.83
C PHE A 205 -20.06 16.01 20.66
N ASP A 206 -20.12 17.15 19.99
CA ASP A 206 -20.69 18.40 20.51
C ASP A 206 -21.97 18.72 19.73
N PRO A 207 -23.16 18.78 20.36
CA PRO A 207 -24.42 19.05 19.67
C PRO A 207 -24.44 20.37 18.86
N LEU A 208 -23.73 21.40 19.33
CA LEU A 208 -23.72 22.74 18.76
C LEU A 208 -22.90 22.80 17.47
N LEU A 209 -21.79 22.04 17.40
CA LEU A 209 -20.90 22.00 16.24
C LEU A 209 -21.23 20.84 15.28
N SER A 210 -21.70 19.68 15.78
CA SER A 210 -21.95 18.48 14.96
C SER A 210 -23.12 18.63 13.97
N ASN A 211 -24.04 19.55 14.24
CA ASN A 211 -25.19 19.85 13.39
C ASN A 211 -25.10 21.23 12.71
N HIS A 212 -23.94 21.88 12.78
CA HIS A 212 -23.75 23.24 12.28
C HIS A 212 -23.89 23.33 10.75
N GLU A 213 -24.41 24.46 10.25
CA GLU A 213 -24.69 24.67 8.82
C GLU A 213 -23.39 24.79 7.99
N ILE A 214 -22.37 25.45 8.54
CA ILE A 214 -21.05 25.58 7.90
C ILE A 214 -20.35 24.21 7.87
N PRO A 215 -20.03 23.66 6.67
CA PRO A 215 -19.45 22.32 6.56
C PRO A 215 -18.12 22.14 7.30
N ALA A 216 -17.25 23.16 7.32
CA ALA A 216 -15.98 23.12 8.04
C ALA A 216 -16.16 23.01 9.57
N VAL A 217 -17.14 23.71 10.15
CA VAL A 217 -17.45 23.59 11.59
C VAL A 217 -17.93 22.18 11.91
N LYS A 218 -18.78 21.61 11.06
CA LYS A 218 -19.23 20.22 11.19
C LYS A 218 -18.11 19.19 10.96
N GLN A 219 -17.17 19.46 10.06
CA GLN A 219 -16.00 18.61 9.84
C GLN A 219 -15.05 18.63 11.04
N SER A 220 -14.95 19.77 11.75
CA SER A 220 -14.04 19.91 12.90
C SER A 220 -14.29 18.87 14.01
N THR A 221 -15.54 18.41 14.18
CA THR A 221 -15.90 17.39 15.19
C THR A 221 -15.37 15.98 14.86
N GLN A 222 -14.77 15.77 13.70
CA GLN A 222 -14.17 14.48 13.31
C GLN A 222 -12.78 14.27 13.89
N ALA A 223 -12.06 15.33 14.29
CA ALA A 223 -10.74 15.24 14.89
C ALA A 223 -10.58 16.26 16.03
N ILE A 224 -10.22 15.78 17.22
CA ILE A 224 -10.23 16.55 18.48
C ILE A 224 -9.41 17.84 18.39
N HIS A 225 -8.25 17.81 17.73
CA HIS A 225 -7.42 19.00 17.56
C HIS A 225 -8.12 20.11 16.74
N ASN A 226 -8.85 19.76 15.68
CA ASN A 226 -9.62 20.71 14.87
C ASN A 226 -10.81 21.27 15.66
N TYR A 227 -11.52 20.40 16.39
CA TYR A 227 -12.65 20.77 17.24
C TYR A 227 -12.26 21.81 18.29
N PHE A 228 -11.13 21.63 18.98
CA PHE A 228 -10.62 22.58 19.98
C PHE A 228 -10.34 23.96 19.37
N PHE A 229 -9.73 24.05 18.18
CA PHE A 229 -9.55 25.33 17.48
C PHE A 229 -10.89 26.00 17.17
N VAL A 230 -11.81 25.30 16.51
CA VAL A 230 -13.08 25.89 16.06
C VAL A 230 -13.93 26.37 17.25
N LYS A 231 -14.10 25.54 18.29
CA LYS A 231 -14.87 25.95 19.48
C LYS A 231 -14.20 27.11 20.24
N SER A 232 -12.87 27.15 20.29
CA SER A 232 -12.15 28.25 20.93
C SER A 232 -12.25 29.56 20.14
N VAL A 233 -12.21 29.51 18.80
CA VAL A 233 -12.45 30.68 17.95
C VAL A 233 -13.86 31.24 18.12
N MET A 234 -14.87 30.39 18.35
CA MET A 234 -16.23 30.84 18.68
C MET A 234 -16.34 31.43 20.11
N SER A 235 -15.45 31.01 21.02
CA SER A 235 -15.44 31.43 22.43
C SER A 235 -14.55 32.64 22.72
N ALA A 236 -13.60 32.95 21.84
CA ALA A 236 -12.75 34.13 21.92
C ALA A 236 -13.53 35.38 21.50
N ARG A 237 -13.43 36.47 22.27
CA ARG A 237 -13.97 37.77 21.85
C ARG A 237 -13.26 38.28 20.61
N GLU A 238 -13.86 39.24 19.92
CA GLU A 238 -13.18 39.95 18.83
C GLU A 238 -11.84 40.57 19.30
N GLY A 239 -10.80 40.42 18.48
CA GLY A 239 -9.43 40.79 18.82
C GLY A 239 -8.76 39.95 19.92
N GLY A 240 -9.42 38.94 20.49
CA GLY A 240 -8.86 38.00 21.47
C GLY A 240 -7.86 37.03 20.85
N ILE A 241 -7.03 36.39 21.68
CA ILE A 241 -5.92 35.52 21.26
C ILE A 241 -6.24 34.05 21.54
N ILE A 242 -5.98 33.17 20.58
CA ILE A 242 -5.99 31.71 20.76
C ILE A 242 -4.57 31.20 20.52
N ALA A 243 -3.95 30.55 21.50
CA ALA A 243 -2.57 30.06 21.43
C ALA A 243 -2.47 28.59 21.85
N PHE A 244 -2.38 27.68 20.88
CA PHE A 244 -2.37 26.24 21.13
C PHE A 244 -1.09 25.56 20.67
N ILE A 245 -0.55 24.72 21.55
CA ILE A 245 0.36 23.63 21.15
C ILE A 245 -0.52 22.48 20.66
N THR A 246 -0.25 22.00 19.46
CA THR A 246 -1.10 21.04 18.74
C THR A 246 -0.27 20.08 17.89
N SER A 247 -0.92 19.06 17.31
CA SER A 247 -0.27 18.14 16.38
C SER A 247 0.05 18.84 15.05
N GLN A 248 1.13 18.40 14.39
CA GLN A 248 1.46 18.88 13.05
C GLN A 248 0.39 18.55 11.99
N GLY A 249 -0.60 17.71 12.32
CA GLY A 249 -1.72 17.35 11.46
C GLY A 249 -2.60 18.55 11.07
N VAL A 250 -2.75 19.55 11.96
CA VAL A 250 -3.51 20.78 11.67
C VAL A 250 -2.98 21.46 10.40
N LEU A 251 -1.66 21.64 10.31
CA LEU A 251 -1.00 22.40 9.26
C LEU A 251 -0.57 21.53 8.06
N ASN A 252 -0.10 20.31 8.28
CA ASN A 252 0.44 19.45 7.23
C ASN A 252 -0.64 18.61 6.50
N SER A 253 -1.80 18.33 7.12
CA SER A 253 -2.82 17.47 6.48
C SER A 253 -3.56 18.22 5.37
N GLU A 254 -3.57 17.65 4.16
CA GLU A 254 -4.35 18.16 3.02
C GLU A 254 -5.86 18.15 3.33
N GLN A 255 -6.34 17.16 4.11
CA GLN A 255 -7.76 17.04 4.50
C GLN A 255 -8.23 18.17 5.44
N ASN A 256 -7.29 18.80 6.17
CA ASN A 256 -7.58 19.92 7.08
C ASN A 256 -7.67 21.28 6.37
N LYS A 257 -7.49 21.35 5.05
CA LYS A 257 -7.60 22.61 4.28
C LYS A 257 -8.91 23.38 4.54
N PRO A 258 -10.12 22.78 4.52
CA PRO A 258 -11.37 23.51 4.82
C PRO A 258 -11.42 24.07 6.25
N ILE A 259 -10.77 23.41 7.20
CA ILE A 259 -10.64 23.91 8.58
C ILE A 259 -9.72 25.13 8.61
N ARG A 260 -8.56 25.08 7.92
CA ARG A 260 -7.65 26.21 7.83
C ARG A 260 -8.25 27.42 7.10
N GLU A 261 -9.03 27.18 6.05
CA GLU A 261 -9.83 28.23 5.39
C GLU A 261 -10.82 28.88 6.35
N TYR A 262 -11.58 28.08 7.12
CA TYR A 262 -12.47 28.61 8.16
C TYR A 262 -11.73 29.43 9.23
N LEU A 263 -10.57 28.95 9.70
CA LEU A 263 -9.74 29.66 10.69
C LEU A 263 -9.20 30.98 10.14
N MET A 264 -8.75 31.05 8.88
CA MET A 264 -8.27 32.31 8.28
C MET A 264 -9.40 33.28 7.90
N ASN A 265 -10.61 32.80 7.67
CA ASN A 265 -11.81 33.64 7.49
C ASN A 265 -12.34 34.22 8.81
N THR A 266 -11.85 33.75 9.96
CA THR A 266 -12.31 34.15 11.30
C THR A 266 -11.18 34.69 12.20
N CYS A 267 -9.92 34.53 11.81
CA CYS A 267 -8.74 34.95 12.55
C CYS A 267 -7.59 35.36 11.63
N ASP A 268 -6.76 36.27 12.13
CA ASP A 268 -5.44 36.51 11.57
C ASP A 268 -4.42 35.54 12.21
N VAL A 269 -3.53 34.95 11.41
CA VAL A 269 -2.42 34.13 11.92
C VAL A 269 -1.28 35.03 12.42
N VAL A 270 -1.14 35.10 13.74
CA VAL A 270 -0.08 35.89 14.38
C VAL A 270 1.24 35.12 14.30
N SER A 271 1.28 33.89 14.81
CA SER A 271 2.49 33.04 14.83
C SER A 271 2.15 31.59 14.52
N ALA A 272 3.08 30.90 13.86
CA ALA A 272 3.04 29.46 13.67
C ALA A 272 4.49 28.94 13.72
N ILE A 273 4.86 28.28 14.82
CA ILE A 273 6.22 27.83 15.10
C ILE A 273 6.20 26.32 15.32
N ARG A 274 7.02 25.58 14.55
CA ARG A 274 7.20 24.14 14.73
C ARG A 274 8.18 23.88 15.86
N LEU A 275 7.76 23.06 16.81
CA LEU A 275 8.57 22.63 17.96
C LEU A 275 9.26 21.30 17.62
N PRO A 276 10.45 21.02 18.18
CA PRO A 276 11.20 19.82 17.85
C PRO A 276 10.55 18.59 18.47
N ASN A 277 10.75 17.43 17.83
CA ASN A 277 10.23 16.15 18.27
C ASN A 277 10.70 15.76 19.67
N ASN A 278 11.92 16.19 20.07
CA ASN A 278 12.48 15.90 21.40
C ASN A 278 11.99 16.82 22.53
N LEU A 279 11.01 17.71 22.29
CA LEU A 279 10.43 18.58 23.32
C LEU A 279 9.86 17.79 24.52
N PHE A 280 9.22 16.65 24.25
CA PHE A 280 8.53 15.87 25.27
C PHE A 280 9.36 14.69 25.81
N SER A 281 10.59 14.47 25.33
CA SER A 281 11.41 13.30 25.68
C SER A 281 11.75 13.22 27.18
N ASP A 282 12.21 14.32 27.79
CA ASP A 282 12.64 14.33 29.20
C ASP A 282 11.47 14.20 30.20
N HIS A 283 10.24 14.62 29.83
CA HIS A 283 9.09 14.71 30.73
C HIS A 283 8.00 13.66 30.50
N ALA A 284 7.72 13.30 29.24
CA ALA A 284 6.71 12.32 28.86
C ALA A 284 7.29 11.01 28.27
N GLY A 285 8.58 11.01 27.90
CA GLY A 285 9.23 9.84 27.31
C GLY A 285 8.85 9.55 25.86
N THR A 286 8.37 10.56 25.11
CA THR A 286 7.85 10.41 23.75
C THR A 286 8.41 11.45 22.79
N GLU A 287 8.82 11.03 21.59
CA GLU A 287 9.33 11.91 20.54
C GLU A 287 8.25 12.20 19.50
N VAL A 288 7.51 13.29 19.67
CA VAL A 288 6.36 13.67 18.83
C VAL A 288 6.51 15.10 18.36
N GLY A 289 6.47 15.31 17.04
CA GLY A 289 6.48 16.63 16.44
C GLY A 289 5.18 17.40 16.74
N SER A 290 5.31 18.66 17.15
CA SER A 290 4.18 19.54 17.49
C SER A 290 4.37 20.95 16.90
N ASP A 291 3.27 21.68 16.74
CA ASP A 291 3.26 23.07 16.27
C ASP A 291 2.60 23.96 17.33
N LEU A 292 3.20 25.12 17.63
CA LEU A 292 2.56 26.21 18.37
C LEU A 292 1.91 27.16 17.38
N ILE A 293 0.58 27.28 17.43
CA ILE A 293 -0.21 28.15 16.55
C ILE A 293 -0.88 29.23 17.39
N ILE A 294 -0.67 30.49 17.01
CA ILE A 294 -1.25 31.67 17.66
C ILE A 294 -2.08 32.45 16.65
N LEU A 295 -3.38 32.56 16.94
CA LEU A 295 -4.38 33.23 16.13
C LEU A 295 -4.96 34.43 16.89
N GLN A 296 -5.31 35.49 16.18
CA GLN A 296 -6.05 36.63 16.73
C GLN A 296 -7.42 36.75 16.04
N ARG A 297 -8.50 36.79 16.83
CA ARG A 297 -9.88 36.83 16.30
C ARG A 297 -10.10 38.07 15.43
N ASN A 298 -10.60 37.84 14.21
CA ASN A 298 -10.91 38.86 13.20
C ASN A 298 -12.17 38.47 12.41
N ASN A 299 -13.30 39.11 12.63
CA ASN A 299 -14.56 38.78 11.95
C ASN A 299 -14.74 39.52 10.58
N LYS A 300 -13.65 40.05 9.99
CA LYS A 300 -13.72 40.82 8.74
C LYS A 300 -13.43 39.96 7.51
N ASN A 301 -14.43 39.81 6.63
CA ASN A 301 -14.27 39.26 5.27
C ASN A 301 -13.31 40.14 4.44
N ILE A 302 -12.02 39.76 4.42
CA ILE A 302 -10.95 40.38 3.64
C ILE A 302 -10.28 39.29 2.79
N VAL A 303 -9.74 39.65 1.63
CA VAL A 303 -8.92 38.73 0.82
C VAL A 303 -7.73 38.24 1.65
N PRO A 304 -7.50 36.91 1.78
CA PRO A 304 -6.40 36.39 2.60
C PRO A 304 -5.05 36.96 2.17
N SER A 305 -4.30 37.49 3.13
CA SER A 305 -2.91 37.91 2.95
C SER A 305 -2.02 36.73 2.54
N GLN A 306 -0.84 36.99 1.98
CA GLN A 306 0.08 35.91 1.57
C GLN A 306 0.36 34.92 2.72
N ARG A 307 0.59 35.42 3.95
CA ARG A 307 0.80 34.58 5.15
C ARG A 307 -0.43 33.72 5.50
N GLN A 308 -1.65 34.22 5.28
CA GLN A 308 -2.88 33.43 5.46
C GLN A 308 -3.06 32.39 4.34
N GLN A 309 -2.66 32.70 3.10
CA GLN A 309 -2.62 31.72 2.01
C GLN A 309 -1.58 30.63 2.29
N ASP A 310 -0.40 30.99 2.80
CA ASP A 310 0.64 30.04 3.19
C ASP A 310 0.23 29.18 4.40
N PHE A 311 -0.61 29.70 5.31
CA PHE A 311 -1.26 28.91 6.36
C PHE A 311 -2.27 27.90 5.77
N ILE A 312 -3.10 28.32 4.81
CA ILE A 312 -4.11 27.46 4.18
C ILE A 312 -3.46 26.34 3.36
N GLU A 313 -2.46 26.66 2.54
CA GLU A 313 -1.90 25.73 1.56
C GLU A 313 -0.76 24.86 2.13
N SER A 314 -0.84 23.56 1.85
CA SER A 314 0.21 22.58 2.10
C SER A 314 0.79 22.07 0.78
N ARG A 315 2.11 21.86 0.73
CA ARG A 315 2.81 21.29 -0.43
C ARG A 315 3.34 19.91 -0.12
N LYS A 316 3.34 19.04 -1.14
CA LYS A 316 3.94 17.71 -1.06
C LYS A 316 5.36 17.75 -1.59
N LEU A 317 6.31 17.30 -0.77
CA LEU A 317 7.72 17.16 -1.14
C LEU A 317 7.92 15.92 -2.02
N SER A 318 9.05 15.85 -2.73
CA SER A 318 9.37 14.77 -3.68
C SER A 318 9.50 13.38 -3.03
N ASN A 319 9.70 13.34 -1.71
CA ASN A 319 9.71 12.13 -0.87
C ASN A 319 8.33 11.79 -0.26
N GLY A 320 7.26 12.43 -0.74
CA GLY A 320 5.88 12.15 -0.31
C GLY A 320 5.41 12.87 0.95
N ILE A 321 6.31 13.52 1.70
CA ILE A 321 5.99 14.27 2.92
C ILE A 321 5.14 15.50 2.59
N SER A 322 4.00 15.67 3.24
CA SER A 322 3.22 16.91 3.18
C SER A 322 3.71 17.90 4.23
N ILE A 323 3.96 19.15 3.84
CA ILE A 323 4.39 20.23 4.73
C ILE A 323 3.65 21.53 4.41
N ASN A 324 3.25 22.26 5.45
CA ASN A 324 2.61 23.57 5.30
C ASN A 324 3.56 24.62 4.67
N ASN A 325 3.00 25.59 3.93
CA ASN A 325 3.83 26.59 3.27
C ASN A 325 4.50 27.58 4.22
N LEU A 326 3.98 27.79 5.44
CA LEU A 326 4.66 28.59 6.47
C LEU A 326 6.03 28.03 6.89
N PHE A 327 6.25 26.72 6.75
CA PHE A 327 7.54 26.07 7.03
C PHE A 327 8.34 25.84 5.74
N ARG A 328 8.32 26.81 4.80
CA ARG A 328 9.04 26.69 3.53
C ARG A 328 10.55 26.66 3.71
N ASP A 329 11.07 27.65 4.43
CA ASP A 329 12.50 27.91 4.54
C ASP A 329 13.07 27.48 5.91
N PHE A 330 12.23 26.83 6.73
CA PHE A 330 12.50 26.34 8.09
C PHE A 330 12.84 27.41 9.15
N ASP A 331 12.81 28.71 8.82
CA ASP A 331 13.03 29.85 9.74
C ASP A 331 12.05 29.96 10.94
N ARG A 332 10.96 29.20 10.92
CA ARG A 332 9.97 29.06 12.00
C ARG A 332 9.88 27.62 12.53
N VAL A 333 11.00 26.90 12.49
CA VAL A 333 11.18 25.60 13.12
C VAL A 333 12.29 25.70 14.17
N VAL A 334 11.98 25.38 15.43
CA VAL A 334 12.99 25.34 16.50
C VAL A 334 13.77 24.04 16.39
N GLN A 335 15.00 24.11 15.86
CA GLN A 335 15.89 22.96 15.63
C GLN A 335 17.37 23.35 15.77
N THR A 336 18.21 22.37 16.13
CA THR A 336 19.65 22.39 15.85
C THR A 336 20.03 21.42 14.73
N SER A 337 19.21 20.39 14.51
CA SER A 337 19.40 19.38 13.47
C SER A 337 18.06 18.78 13.02
N SER A 338 18.04 18.19 11.82
CA SER A 338 16.89 17.48 11.27
C SER A 338 17.30 16.23 10.49
N LYS A 339 16.41 15.23 10.47
CA LYS A 339 16.50 14.01 9.66
C LYS A 339 15.15 13.68 9.02
N ILE A 340 15.16 12.90 7.94
CA ILE A 340 13.96 12.24 7.43
C ILE A 340 13.83 10.90 8.15
N ASP A 341 12.64 10.64 8.69
CA ASP A 341 12.32 9.43 9.44
C ASP A 341 10.81 9.12 9.29
N THR A 342 10.24 8.27 10.13
CA THR A 342 8.78 8.09 10.24
C THR A 342 8.16 8.92 11.38
N ASP A 343 6.88 9.27 11.23
CA ASP A 343 6.02 9.75 12.31
C ASP A 343 5.56 8.57 13.21
N PRO A 344 4.91 8.82 14.36
CA PRO A 344 4.38 7.76 15.23
C PRO A 344 3.32 6.84 14.58
N TYR A 345 2.91 7.12 13.34
CA TYR A 345 1.97 6.32 12.55
C TYR A 345 2.65 5.64 11.34
N GLY A 346 3.99 5.63 11.29
CA GLY A 346 4.78 4.96 10.25
C GLY A 346 4.87 5.71 8.91
N LYS A 347 4.41 6.96 8.82
CA LYS A 347 4.45 7.74 7.57
C LYS A 347 5.74 8.56 7.50
N PRO A 348 6.33 8.78 6.31
CA PRO A 348 7.51 9.64 6.16
C PRO A 348 7.26 11.05 6.71
N ALA A 349 8.18 11.53 7.56
CA ALA A 349 8.16 12.83 8.20
C ALA A 349 9.57 13.42 8.34
N ILE A 350 9.65 14.73 8.59
CA ILE A 350 10.92 15.38 8.96
C ILE A 350 10.93 15.48 10.49
N VAL A 351 11.87 14.78 11.11
CA VAL A 351 12.10 14.80 12.55
C VAL A 351 13.10 15.91 12.85
N PHE A 352 12.67 16.86 13.69
CA PHE A 352 13.48 17.99 14.13
C PHE A 352 13.95 17.76 15.57
N THR A 353 15.22 18.04 15.85
CA THR A 353 15.81 17.88 17.18
C THR A 353 16.56 19.13 17.61
N HIS A 354 16.57 19.41 18.92
CA HIS A 354 17.28 20.55 19.51
C HIS A 354 18.21 20.09 20.64
N GLU A 355 19.52 20.32 20.47
CA GLU A 355 20.58 19.90 21.39
C GLU A 355 20.64 20.72 22.69
N GLY A 356 20.08 21.93 22.71
CA GLY A 356 20.08 22.83 23.87
C GLY A 356 19.09 22.46 24.99
N GLY A 357 18.37 21.35 24.84
CA GLY A 357 17.32 20.92 25.77
C GLY A 357 16.16 21.92 25.86
N VAL A 358 15.31 21.75 26.88
CA VAL A 358 14.11 22.58 27.09
C VAL A 358 14.45 24.08 27.18
N GLU A 359 15.52 24.46 27.88
CA GLU A 359 15.97 25.85 28.01
C GLU A 359 16.39 26.47 26.67
N GLY A 360 17.10 25.71 25.84
CA GLY A 360 17.47 26.13 24.48
C GLY A 360 16.23 26.32 23.60
N ILE A 361 15.29 25.37 23.65
CA ILE A 361 14.01 25.44 22.91
C ILE A 361 13.21 26.67 23.34
N ALA A 362 13.07 26.91 24.66
CA ALA A 362 12.34 28.04 25.21
C ALA A 362 12.95 29.40 24.83
N LYS A 363 14.30 29.48 24.81
CA LYS A 363 15.02 30.68 24.38
C LYS A 363 14.77 31.01 22.91
N ASP A 364 14.91 30.02 22.02
CA ASP A 364 14.75 30.22 20.58
C ASP A 364 13.27 30.51 20.24
N LEU A 365 12.33 29.83 20.90
CA LEU A 365 10.91 30.12 20.85
C LEU A 365 10.60 31.57 21.26
N ARG A 366 11.16 32.05 22.37
CA ARG A 366 10.97 33.43 22.85
C ARG A 366 11.47 34.46 21.82
N GLN A 367 12.57 34.17 21.12
CA GLN A 367 13.04 35.03 20.03
C GLN A 367 12.05 35.05 18.86
N MET A 368 11.63 33.88 18.35
CA MET A 368 10.68 33.78 17.23
C MET A 368 9.33 34.44 17.54
N LEU A 369 8.79 34.23 18.75
CA LEU A 369 7.54 34.87 19.19
C LEU A 369 7.67 36.40 19.24
N LYS A 370 8.79 36.93 19.74
CA LYS A 370 9.03 38.37 19.79
C LYS A 370 9.09 38.99 18.38
N GLU A 371 9.71 38.30 17.43
CA GLU A 371 9.74 38.71 16.02
C GLU A 371 8.33 38.71 15.42
N ASP A 372 7.59 37.60 15.55
CA ASP A 372 6.24 37.45 14.97
C ASP A 372 5.23 38.41 15.59
N PHE A 373 5.24 38.62 16.91
CA PHE A 373 4.38 39.59 17.58
C PHE A 373 4.68 41.04 17.15
N SER A 374 5.95 41.38 16.89
CA SER A 374 6.31 42.72 16.40
C SER A 374 5.79 43.02 14.97
N GLN A 375 5.47 41.99 14.19
CA GLN A 375 5.07 42.10 12.78
C GLN A 375 3.58 41.82 12.53
N HIS A 376 2.94 40.98 13.35
CA HIS A 376 1.64 40.37 13.04
C HIS A 376 0.57 40.52 14.12
N LEU A 377 0.91 41.00 15.32
CA LEU A 377 -0.07 41.17 16.41
C LEU A 377 -0.74 42.55 16.34
N ASP A 378 -2.06 42.58 16.14
CA ASP A 378 -2.86 43.81 16.18
C ASP A 378 -3.21 44.17 17.64
N LEU A 379 -2.26 44.83 18.32
CA LEU A 379 -2.43 45.28 19.70
C LEU A 379 -3.58 46.30 19.84
N GLN A 380 -3.83 47.14 18.83
CA GLN A 380 -4.91 48.12 18.87
C GLN A 380 -6.28 47.44 18.91
N ARG A 381 -6.49 46.40 18.10
CA ARG A 381 -7.71 45.59 18.13
C ARG A 381 -7.89 44.85 19.46
N TYR A 382 -6.82 44.26 19.99
CA TYR A 382 -6.87 43.62 21.31
C TYR A 382 -7.33 44.59 22.40
N GLN A 383 -6.75 45.80 22.44
CA GLN A 383 -7.06 46.83 23.43
C GLN A 383 -8.46 47.44 23.25
N THR A 384 -8.88 47.71 22.01
CA THR A 384 -10.19 48.30 21.68
C THR A 384 -11.32 47.40 22.19
N HIS A 385 -11.25 46.10 21.92
CA HIS A 385 -12.27 45.14 22.37
C HIS A 385 -12.09 44.68 23.82
N LYS A 386 -10.96 44.99 24.49
CA LYS A 386 -10.79 44.78 25.94
C LYS A 386 -11.70 45.73 26.76
N GLN A 387 -11.92 46.96 26.30
CA GLN A 387 -12.74 47.95 27.03
C GLN A 387 -14.25 47.78 26.85
N ASN A 388 -14.71 47.17 25.75
CA ASN A 388 -16.13 47.05 25.37
C ASN A 388 -16.84 45.80 25.94
N SER A 389 -16.41 45.27 27.09
CA SER A 389 -17.06 44.12 27.72
C SER A 389 -18.38 44.54 28.45
N PRO A 390 -19.42 43.68 28.53
CA PRO A 390 -20.81 44.15 28.68
C PRO A 390 -21.22 44.77 30.04
N GLU A 391 -20.36 44.77 31.05
CA GLU A 391 -20.70 45.18 32.43
C GLU A 391 -20.89 46.70 32.64
N LYS A 392 -20.78 47.54 31.59
CA LYS A 392 -20.89 49.02 31.71
C LYS A 392 -21.93 49.72 30.83
N GLN A 393 -22.64 49.02 29.94
CA GLN A 393 -23.60 49.69 29.02
C GLN A 393 -25.00 49.95 29.60
N VAL A 394 -25.30 49.50 30.84
CA VAL A 394 -26.62 49.68 31.46
C VAL A 394 -26.87 51.11 31.96
N ALA A 395 -25.83 51.94 32.15
CA ALA A 395 -25.96 53.19 32.90
C ALA A 395 -26.29 54.46 32.07
N THR A 396 -25.98 54.51 30.77
CA THR A 396 -26.04 55.79 30.00
C THR A 396 -26.34 55.62 28.50
N ALA A 397 -27.60 55.35 28.12
CA ALA A 397 -28.10 55.56 26.75
C ALA A 397 -29.64 55.60 26.67
N ALA A 398 -30.31 56.36 27.55
CA ALA A 398 -31.64 56.86 27.21
C ALA A 398 -31.48 57.99 26.17
N GLU A 399 -32.30 57.96 25.12
CA GLU A 399 -32.37 58.95 24.04
C GLU A 399 -31.11 59.09 23.14
N ILE A 400 -31.15 58.48 21.96
CA ILE A 400 -30.96 59.09 20.62
C ILE A 400 -30.98 57.96 19.58
N LYS A 401 -31.84 58.07 18.55
CA LYS A 401 -31.77 57.24 17.34
C LYS A 401 -30.86 57.91 16.30
N PRO A 402 -29.86 57.20 15.78
CA PRO A 402 -29.43 57.34 14.40
C PRO A 402 -29.54 56.01 13.66
N THR A 403 -30.11 56.05 12.45
CA THR A 403 -30.05 54.97 11.47
C THR A 403 -28.61 54.72 11.01
N LEU A 404 -28.11 53.49 11.12
CA LEU A 404 -26.89 53.00 10.48
C LEU A 404 -27.10 51.57 9.97
N GLU A 405 -26.31 51.19 8.97
CA GLU A 405 -26.61 50.14 7.99
C GLU A 405 -26.39 48.71 8.51
N SER A 406 -27.17 47.76 7.97
CA SER A 406 -27.04 46.33 8.26
C SER A 406 -25.81 45.73 7.55
N ASN A 407 -24.73 45.52 8.29
CA ASN A 407 -23.61 44.69 7.82
C ASN A 407 -23.98 43.20 7.92
N SER A 408 -24.32 42.60 6.79
CA SER A 408 -24.88 41.24 6.67
C SER A 408 -23.83 40.11 6.70
N ASN A 409 -22.89 40.13 7.65
CA ASN A 409 -21.77 39.17 7.70
C ASN A 409 -21.63 38.36 9.01
N ASP A 410 -22.55 38.49 9.98
CA ASP A 410 -22.57 37.58 11.14
C ASP A 410 -23.16 36.21 10.76
N LEU A 411 -22.27 35.26 10.45
CA LEU A 411 -22.61 33.86 10.12
C LEU A 411 -22.97 33.04 11.38
N ASN A 412 -23.98 33.48 12.16
CA ASN A 412 -24.36 32.72 13.34
C ASN A 412 -25.85 32.83 13.76
N PRO A 413 -26.79 32.13 13.07
CA PRO A 413 -28.22 32.11 13.44
C PRO A 413 -28.50 31.31 14.73
N LEU A 414 -27.65 30.33 15.04
CA LEU A 414 -27.91 29.28 16.05
C LEU A 414 -27.61 29.65 17.51
N TRP A 415 -27.18 30.89 17.77
CA TRP A 415 -26.86 31.38 19.13
C TRP A 415 -27.65 32.66 19.47
N GLN A 416 -28.68 32.98 18.67
CA GLN A 416 -29.61 34.08 18.92
C GLN A 416 -30.99 33.59 19.41
N THR A 417 -31.19 32.28 19.55
CA THR A 417 -32.47 31.67 19.92
C THR A 417 -32.31 30.60 21.00
N ASP A 418 -32.11 31.04 22.23
CA ASP A 418 -32.64 30.35 23.41
C ASP A 418 -33.45 31.39 24.19
N GLU A 419 -34.76 31.45 23.90
CA GLU A 419 -35.71 32.03 24.87
C GLU A 419 -35.72 31.09 26.08
N LEU A 420 -35.49 31.66 27.27
CA LEU A 420 -35.21 30.94 28.51
C LEU A 420 -36.30 29.91 28.87
N ASP A 421 -35.86 28.73 29.31
CA ASP A 421 -36.70 27.81 30.08
C ASP A 421 -36.94 28.42 31.48
N PRO A 422 -38.19 28.74 31.87
CA PRO A 422 -38.49 29.40 33.14
C PRO A 422 -38.05 28.61 34.38
N PHE A 423 -37.79 27.31 34.25
CA PHE A 423 -37.31 26.47 35.35
C PHE A 423 -35.95 26.91 35.90
N TRP A 424 -35.03 27.41 35.04
CA TRP A 424 -33.70 27.83 35.48
C TRP A 424 -33.67 29.27 36.02
N GLN A 425 -34.56 30.15 35.52
CA GLN A 425 -34.74 31.50 36.07
C GLN A 425 -35.22 31.44 37.53
N ALA A 426 -36.16 30.55 37.84
CA ALA A 426 -36.69 30.37 39.20
C ALA A 426 -35.65 29.88 40.24
N ILE A 427 -34.45 29.48 39.82
CA ILE A 427 -33.34 29.09 40.72
C ILE A 427 -32.35 30.25 40.94
N GLU A 428 -32.23 31.20 40.01
CA GLU A 428 -31.42 32.42 40.19
C GLU A 428 -32.21 33.55 40.91
N ASP A 429 -33.52 33.68 40.66
CA ASP A 429 -34.38 34.69 41.30
C ASP A 429 -34.53 34.51 42.83
N ASP A 430 -34.30 33.30 43.35
CA ASP A 430 -34.29 33.00 44.80
C ASP A 430 -32.98 33.47 45.48
N TRP A 431 -31.95 33.82 44.69
CA TRP A 431 -30.67 34.33 45.17
C TRP A 431 -30.53 35.86 44.99
N PHE A 432 -31.14 36.45 43.95
CA PHE A 432 -31.21 37.91 43.73
C PHE A 432 -32.47 38.35 42.94
N PRO A 433 -33.39 39.15 43.51
CA PRO A 433 -34.56 39.66 42.79
C PRO A 433 -34.33 41.03 42.14
N ASP A 434 -34.73 41.21 40.89
CA ASP A 434 -34.73 42.51 40.19
C ASP A 434 -36.07 42.84 39.51
N ASN A 435 -36.36 44.13 39.34
CA ASN A 435 -37.73 44.64 39.14
C ASN A 435 -38.03 45.22 37.74
N ASN A 436 -39.28 45.02 37.31
CA ASN A 436 -40.06 45.69 36.26
C ASN A 436 -40.15 45.10 34.83
N GLN A 437 -41.39 45.21 34.32
CA GLN A 437 -41.97 44.62 33.11
C GLN A 437 -42.06 45.65 31.97
N SER A 438 -42.25 45.19 30.72
CA SER A 438 -43.46 45.50 29.91
C SER A 438 -43.40 44.98 28.46
N GLU A 439 -44.57 44.87 27.82
CA GLU A 439 -44.87 44.13 26.59
C GLU A 439 -44.80 44.99 25.29
N ALA A 440 -44.76 44.34 24.11
CA ALA A 440 -45.83 44.42 23.07
C ALA A 440 -45.42 44.44 21.55
N VAL A 441 -45.91 43.41 20.82
CA VAL A 441 -46.67 43.46 19.53
C VAL A 441 -45.99 43.75 18.16
N LYS A 442 -46.40 42.96 17.13
CA LYS A 442 -46.03 42.96 15.68
C LYS A 442 -46.99 43.80 14.80
N PRO A 443 -46.56 44.28 13.60
CA PRO A 443 -47.16 43.88 12.28
C PRO A 443 -46.09 43.75 11.12
N THR A 444 -46.09 42.85 10.12
CA THR A 444 -46.97 42.54 8.93
C THR A 444 -47.07 43.63 7.83
N ILE A 445 -46.95 43.44 6.49
CA ILE A 445 -46.64 42.36 5.47
C ILE A 445 -46.28 43.09 4.12
N GLU A 446 -45.56 42.51 3.12
CA GLU A 446 -45.88 42.48 1.64
C GLU A 446 -44.74 42.12 0.61
N ASN A 447 -44.90 40.94 -0.04
CA ASN A 447 -44.80 40.56 -1.48
C ASN A 447 -43.66 40.96 -2.48
N LYS A 448 -42.86 39.92 -2.87
CA LYS A 448 -42.50 39.36 -4.22
C LYS A 448 -42.54 40.21 -5.52
N PRO A 449 -41.65 39.94 -6.54
CA PRO A 449 -41.61 38.65 -7.28
C PRO A 449 -40.24 38.08 -7.77
N GLU A 450 -40.24 36.81 -8.22
CA GLU A 450 -39.13 36.05 -8.87
C GLU A 450 -39.24 36.14 -10.44
N ALA A 451 -38.40 35.57 -11.33
CA ALA A 451 -37.36 34.51 -11.34
C ALA A 451 -36.48 34.71 -12.64
N PRO A 452 -35.78 33.72 -13.27
CA PRO A 452 -35.17 32.45 -12.82
C PRO A 452 -33.70 32.22 -13.32
N LYS A 453 -33.00 31.18 -12.81
CA LYS A 453 -32.04 30.24 -13.50
C LYS A 453 -31.13 29.53 -12.48
N GLN A 454 -31.23 28.21 -12.30
CA GLN A 454 -30.58 27.07 -13.01
C GLN A 454 -29.45 26.44 -12.18
N GLN A 455 -29.70 25.22 -11.70
CA GLN A 455 -28.76 24.37 -10.96
C GLN A 455 -28.04 23.41 -11.91
N GLN A 456 -26.75 23.12 -11.65
CA GLN A 456 -26.10 21.88 -12.08
C GLN A 456 -25.15 21.35 -10.99
N THR A 457 -25.55 20.23 -10.41
CA THR A 457 -24.71 19.34 -9.58
C THR A 457 -24.00 18.32 -10.46
N TYR A 458 -22.77 17.95 -10.11
CA TYR A 458 -22.10 16.77 -10.67
C TYR A 458 -21.52 15.90 -9.55
N SER A 459 -21.85 14.62 -9.60
CA SER A 459 -21.31 13.53 -8.80
C SER A 459 -20.94 12.39 -9.74
N GLY A 460 -19.83 11.68 -9.50
CA GLY A 460 -19.41 10.57 -10.34
C GLY A 460 -18.27 9.77 -9.73
N THR A 461 -18.45 8.45 -9.64
CA THR A 461 -17.48 7.48 -9.14
C THR A 461 -16.96 6.59 -10.28
N LEU A 462 -15.73 6.09 -10.13
CA LEU A 462 -14.88 5.59 -11.23
C LEU A 462 -15.17 4.13 -11.67
N PHE A 463 -16.43 3.75 -11.93
CA PHE A 463 -16.77 2.39 -12.43
C PHE A 463 -17.90 2.33 -13.47
N ASP A 464 -18.09 3.38 -14.26
CA ASP A 464 -18.88 3.33 -15.50
C ASP A 464 -17.95 3.54 -16.72
N MET A 465 -17.81 2.49 -17.54
CA MET A 465 -17.12 2.54 -18.84
C MET A 465 -18.07 2.04 -19.95
N ASP A 466 -19.13 2.81 -20.19
CA ASP A 466 -19.86 2.79 -21.46
C ASP A 466 -19.42 4.01 -22.28
N ASP A 467 -18.49 3.82 -23.22
CA ASP A 467 -18.03 4.87 -24.14
C ASP A 467 -18.84 4.80 -25.46
N PRO A 468 -19.75 5.76 -25.74
CA PRO A 468 -20.57 5.75 -26.94
C PRO A 468 -19.83 6.32 -28.17
N ALA A 469 -18.56 5.95 -28.36
CA ALA A 469 -17.71 6.39 -29.47
C ALA A 469 -17.73 5.45 -30.69
N ILE A 470 -18.58 4.41 -30.72
CA ILE A 470 -18.83 3.57 -31.91
C ILE A 470 -20.33 3.41 -32.15
N LYS A 471 -20.93 4.36 -32.89
CA LYS A 471 -22.14 4.20 -33.73
C LYS A 471 -22.51 5.52 -34.43
N LYS A 472 -22.08 5.68 -35.68
CA LYS A 472 -22.73 6.56 -36.67
C LYS A 472 -22.74 5.88 -38.03
N GLU A 473 -23.92 5.38 -38.41
CA GLU A 473 -24.22 5.06 -39.81
C GLU A 473 -24.60 6.34 -40.59
N PRO A 474 -24.49 6.33 -41.93
CA PRO A 474 -24.41 7.54 -42.74
C PRO A 474 -25.77 8.05 -43.26
N THR A 475 -25.79 9.30 -43.72
CA THR A 475 -26.88 9.92 -44.50
C THR A 475 -26.29 10.71 -45.68
N PRO A 476 -27.04 10.98 -46.78
CA PRO A 476 -26.52 10.63 -48.11
C PRO A 476 -26.18 11.81 -49.06
N GLU A 477 -25.35 11.46 -50.04
CA GLU A 477 -25.12 12.03 -51.38
C GLU A 477 -25.19 13.55 -51.62
N ALA A 478 -24.04 14.09 -52.08
CA ALA A 478 -24.01 14.99 -53.23
C ALA A 478 -22.90 14.55 -54.22
N LYS A 479 -23.29 14.09 -55.42
CA LYS A 479 -22.42 13.86 -56.59
C LYS A 479 -22.13 15.20 -57.31
N PRO A 480 -21.25 15.33 -58.34
CA PRO A 480 -20.49 14.29 -59.07
C PRO A 480 -19.00 14.62 -59.39
N LYS A 481 -18.24 13.62 -59.88
CA LYS A 481 -17.61 13.60 -61.23
C LYS A 481 -16.82 12.29 -61.50
N SER A 482 -16.60 12.01 -62.77
CA SER A 482 -16.17 10.71 -63.31
C SER A 482 -14.66 10.52 -63.40
N VAL A 483 -14.21 9.34 -62.95
CA VAL A 483 -13.04 8.54 -63.34
C VAL A 483 -11.97 9.21 -64.23
N THR A 484 -10.74 9.23 -63.72
CA THR A 484 -9.52 9.17 -64.53
C THR A 484 -8.51 8.30 -63.77
N GLU A 485 -7.86 7.37 -64.47
CA GLU A 485 -7.03 6.34 -63.85
C GLU A 485 -5.81 6.95 -63.13
N GLN A 486 -5.56 6.51 -61.89
CA GLN A 486 -4.31 6.78 -61.17
C GLN A 486 -3.49 5.48 -61.09
N PRO A 487 -2.16 5.56 -61.15
CA PRO A 487 -1.32 4.39 -61.45
C PRO A 487 -1.30 3.38 -60.30
N LEU A 488 -1.34 2.10 -60.66
CA LEU A 488 -1.08 0.98 -59.76
C LEU A 488 0.34 1.11 -59.18
N ILE A 489 0.41 1.35 -57.87
CA ILE A 489 1.65 1.21 -57.09
C ILE A 489 2.06 -0.27 -57.17
N THR A 490 3.25 -0.54 -57.69
CA THR A 490 3.72 -1.94 -57.81
C THR A 490 4.29 -2.42 -56.47
N LEU A 491 4.27 -3.73 -56.22
CA LEU A 491 4.83 -4.31 -54.98
C LEU A 491 6.29 -3.86 -54.72
N TYR A 492 7.06 -3.60 -55.78
CA TYR A 492 8.44 -3.09 -55.70
C TYR A 492 8.57 -1.65 -55.17
N ASP A 493 7.50 -0.85 -55.21
CA ASP A 493 7.48 0.52 -54.66
C ASP A 493 7.22 0.53 -53.14
N LEU A 494 6.52 -0.49 -52.62
CA LEU A 494 6.22 -0.63 -51.19
C LEU A 494 7.44 -1.09 -50.36
N PHE A 495 8.40 -1.78 -51.00
CA PHE A 495 9.57 -2.38 -50.33
C PHE A 495 10.91 -1.65 -50.60
N GLY A 496 10.88 -0.46 -51.19
CA GLY A 496 12.02 0.49 -51.14
C GLY A 496 13.22 0.22 -52.06
N PHE A 497 13.06 -0.50 -53.17
CA PHE A 497 14.13 -0.68 -54.16
C PHE A 497 14.50 0.64 -54.85
N THR A 498 15.80 0.85 -55.11
CA THR A 498 16.28 2.03 -55.84
C THR A 498 16.04 1.92 -57.35
N GLN A 499 15.94 3.06 -58.05
CA GLN A 499 15.77 3.07 -59.51
C GLN A 499 16.96 2.45 -60.26
N GLU A 500 18.16 2.44 -59.66
CA GLU A 500 19.37 1.89 -60.25
C GLU A 500 19.34 0.34 -60.27
N GLU A 501 18.84 -0.28 -59.20
CA GLU A 501 18.64 -1.74 -59.13
C GLU A 501 17.60 -2.25 -60.14
N ARG A 502 16.55 -1.45 -60.41
CA ARG A 502 15.55 -1.75 -61.46
C ARG A 502 16.11 -1.68 -62.90
N SER A 503 17.30 -1.10 -63.09
CA SER A 503 17.83 -0.73 -64.42
C SER A 503 18.90 -1.66 -65.00
N GLN A 504 19.36 -2.67 -64.25
CA GLN A 504 20.42 -3.57 -64.74
C GLN A 504 19.92 -4.62 -65.76
N VAL A 505 18.61 -4.72 -65.97
CA VAL A 505 18.02 -5.50 -67.07
C VAL A 505 17.69 -4.56 -68.23
N SER A 506 18.46 -4.69 -69.32
CA SER A 506 18.33 -4.00 -70.61
C SER A 506 18.78 -2.53 -70.72
N LYS A 507 19.92 -2.32 -71.42
CA LYS A 507 20.04 -1.38 -72.55
C LYS A 507 21.38 -1.55 -73.31
N PRO A 508 21.41 -1.36 -74.64
CA PRO A 508 22.61 -1.59 -75.46
C PRO A 508 23.61 -0.43 -75.41
N LYS A 509 24.91 -0.73 -75.42
CA LYS A 509 26.00 0.25 -75.36
C LYS A 509 26.18 1.02 -76.69
N LYS A 510 26.09 2.36 -76.65
CA LYS A 510 26.71 3.24 -77.67
C LYS A 510 28.14 3.64 -77.26
N ARG A 511 29.00 3.91 -78.26
CA ARG A 511 30.47 4.05 -78.13
C ARG A 511 30.95 5.49 -77.82
N GLY A 512 32.07 5.58 -77.08
CA GLY A 512 32.92 6.78 -76.91
C GLY A 512 32.85 7.38 -75.50
N ARG A 513 33.93 7.80 -74.82
CA ARG A 513 35.36 8.01 -75.19
C ARG A 513 36.29 7.53 -74.04
N LYS A 514 37.60 7.38 -74.31
CA LYS A 514 38.62 6.83 -73.37
C LYS A 514 39.03 7.81 -72.24
N SER A 515 39.29 7.25 -71.06
CA SER A 515 40.42 7.60 -70.18
C SER A 515 41.03 6.31 -69.60
N LYS A 516 42.26 6.36 -69.07
CA LYS A 516 43.06 5.18 -68.67
C LYS A 516 43.14 5.02 -67.15
N SER A 517 43.06 3.79 -66.65
CA SER A 517 43.74 3.36 -65.42
C SER A 517 44.08 1.86 -65.45
N GLN A 518 45.16 1.51 -64.75
CA GLN A 518 45.99 0.30 -64.80
C GLN A 518 45.31 -1.08 -64.67
N ALA A 519 46.09 -2.11 -65.04
CA ALA A 519 45.74 -3.52 -64.95
C ALA A 519 46.04 -4.14 -63.58
N SER A 520 45.22 -5.11 -63.18
CA SER A 520 45.50 -6.09 -62.12
C SER A 520 45.40 -7.51 -62.67
N LYS A 521 46.33 -8.39 -62.28
CA LYS A 521 46.39 -9.79 -62.70
C LYS A 521 45.17 -10.60 -62.19
N PRO A 522 44.81 -11.71 -62.86
CA PRO A 522 43.70 -12.57 -62.42
C PRO A 522 44.03 -13.22 -61.07
N LYS A 523 43.02 -13.35 -60.20
CA LYS A 523 43.04 -14.28 -59.07
C LYS A 523 42.36 -15.58 -59.49
N GLU A 524 42.94 -16.69 -59.08
CA GLU A 524 42.38 -18.03 -59.27
C GLU A 524 41.08 -18.19 -58.46
N LEU A 525 40.15 -18.98 -59.00
CA LEU A 525 38.88 -19.29 -58.35
C LEU A 525 39.11 -20.34 -57.24
N PRO A 526 38.54 -20.16 -56.03
CA PRO A 526 38.49 -21.23 -55.05
C PRO A 526 37.61 -22.39 -55.54
N PHE A 527 38.00 -23.60 -55.15
CA PHE A 527 37.34 -24.89 -55.38
C PHE A 527 35.79 -24.81 -55.40
N MET A 528 35.18 -25.09 -56.55
CA MET A 528 33.72 -25.21 -56.72
C MET A 528 33.21 -26.57 -56.23
N ASP A 529 32.00 -26.61 -55.67
CA ASP A 529 31.31 -27.87 -55.38
C ASP A 529 30.93 -28.58 -56.69
N TRP A 530 30.91 -29.92 -56.71
CA TRP A 530 30.63 -30.70 -57.92
C TRP A 530 29.22 -30.40 -58.48
N ARG A 531 28.28 -29.95 -57.65
CA ARG A 531 26.95 -29.50 -58.06
C ARG A 531 26.99 -28.15 -58.78
N GLU A 532 27.82 -27.22 -58.32
CA GLU A 532 28.07 -25.94 -59.00
C GLU A 532 28.87 -26.16 -60.29
N GLU A 533 29.83 -27.09 -60.29
CA GLU A 533 30.58 -27.50 -61.48
C GLU A 533 29.68 -28.16 -62.53
N MET A 534 28.75 -29.03 -62.13
CA MET A 534 27.73 -29.61 -63.01
C MET A 534 26.77 -28.55 -63.57
N ALA A 535 26.29 -27.62 -62.75
CA ALA A 535 25.42 -26.53 -63.20
C ALA A 535 26.14 -25.56 -64.15
N HIS A 536 27.39 -25.21 -63.85
CA HIS A 536 28.24 -24.36 -64.68
C HIS A 536 28.63 -25.04 -66.00
N ASN A 537 29.00 -26.33 -65.97
CA ASN A 537 29.29 -27.09 -67.19
C ASN A 537 28.03 -27.34 -68.04
N ALA A 538 26.86 -27.56 -67.42
CA ALA A 538 25.59 -27.63 -68.14
C ALA A 538 25.19 -26.28 -68.76
N ALA A 539 25.47 -25.17 -68.07
CA ALA A 539 25.29 -23.82 -68.61
C ALA A 539 26.25 -23.56 -69.79
N GLN A 540 27.54 -23.84 -69.65
CA GLN A 540 28.53 -23.68 -70.74
C GLN A 540 28.28 -24.65 -71.91
N GLN A 541 27.78 -25.86 -71.67
CA GLN A 541 27.35 -26.76 -72.74
C GLN A 541 26.10 -26.25 -73.45
N ARG A 542 25.13 -25.66 -72.73
CA ARG A 542 23.97 -24.98 -73.33
C ARG A 542 24.39 -23.75 -74.14
N GLU A 543 25.33 -22.95 -73.64
CA GLU A 543 25.89 -21.79 -74.36
C GLU A 543 26.62 -22.25 -75.64
N LYS A 544 27.48 -23.28 -75.56
CA LYS A 544 28.13 -23.86 -76.74
C LYS A 544 27.16 -24.50 -77.73
N LEU A 545 26.12 -25.20 -77.26
CA LEU A 545 25.07 -25.73 -78.12
C LEU A 545 24.26 -24.60 -78.79
N GLN A 546 24.06 -23.46 -78.11
CA GLN A 546 23.45 -22.26 -78.70
C GLN A 546 24.38 -21.58 -79.72
N GLU A 547 25.69 -21.48 -79.47
CA GLU A 547 26.66 -20.94 -80.43
C GLU A 547 26.86 -21.85 -81.65
N GLU A 548 26.94 -23.17 -81.46
CA GLU A 548 27.08 -24.15 -82.56
C GLU A 548 25.80 -24.24 -83.41
N THR A 549 24.61 -24.16 -82.81
CA THR A 549 23.34 -24.08 -83.57
C THR A 549 23.13 -22.72 -84.25
N ALA A 550 23.70 -21.63 -83.71
CA ALA A 550 23.72 -20.33 -84.37
C ALA A 550 24.69 -20.29 -85.58
N ALA A 551 25.81 -21.01 -85.53
CA ALA A 551 26.86 -20.97 -86.54
C ALA A 551 26.57 -21.76 -87.84
N ALA A 552 25.60 -22.67 -87.86
CA ALA A 552 25.48 -23.68 -88.90
C ALA A 552 24.87 -23.25 -90.26
N TYR A 553 24.05 -22.18 -90.31
CA TYR A 553 23.43 -21.71 -91.57
C TYR A 553 23.16 -20.19 -91.60
N PRO A 554 23.69 -19.46 -92.61
CA PRO A 554 23.43 -18.03 -92.81
C PRO A 554 22.46 -17.77 -93.97
N VAL A 555 21.15 -17.80 -93.70
CA VAL A 555 20.12 -17.21 -94.58
C VAL A 555 19.17 -16.37 -93.71
N PHE A 556 18.91 -15.14 -94.14
CA PHE A 556 17.86 -14.29 -93.55
C PHE A 556 16.50 -14.90 -93.88
N ASP A 557 15.82 -15.45 -92.88
CA ASP A 557 14.44 -15.91 -92.99
C ASP A 557 13.66 -15.28 -91.82
N ALA A 558 12.63 -14.48 -92.12
CA ALA A 558 11.85 -13.73 -91.13
C ALA A 558 11.18 -14.66 -90.09
N ARG A 559 11.02 -15.94 -90.44
CA ARG A 559 10.58 -17.01 -89.53
C ARG A 559 11.51 -17.23 -88.33
N ARG A 560 12.78 -16.82 -88.37
CA ARG A 560 13.72 -17.00 -87.25
C ARG A 560 13.56 -15.93 -86.18
N GLU A 561 13.25 -14.69 -86.57
CA GLU A 561 12.83 -13.64 -85.62
C GLU A 561 11.46 -13.99 -85.06
N GLU A 562 10.52 -14.42 -85.89
CA GLU A 562 9.20 -14.91 -85.44
C GLU A 562 9.31 -16.14 -84.52
N GLN A 563 10.25 -17.07 -84.76
CA GLN A 563 10.53 -18.18 -83.83
C GLN A 563 11.22 -17.72 -82.55
N LEU A 564 12.12 -16.73 -82.59
CA LEU A 564 12.75 -16.17 -81.39
C LEU A 564 11.79 -15.33 -80.56
N GLU A 565 10.85 -14.63 -81.19
CA GLU A 565 9.74 -13.95 -80.53
C GLU A 565 8.75 -14.97 -79.97
N ARG A 566 8.36 -16.02 -80.72
CA ARG A 566 7.55 -17.12 -80.18
C ARG A 566 8.24 -17.85 -79.03
N LEU A 567 9.54 -18.12 -79.09
CA LEU A 567 10.30 -18.73 -77.99
C LEU A 567 10.45 -17.80 -76.79
N LYS A 568 10.49 -16.48 -77.00
CA LYS A 568 10.43 -15.49 -75.90
C LYS A 568 9.03 -15.40 -75.32
N GLU A 569 7.98 -15.34 -76.12
CA GLU A 569 6.60 -15.40 -75.67
C GLU A 569 6.29 -16.71 -74.94
N GLU A 570 6.84 -17.83 -75.41
CA GLU A 570 6.70 -19.15 -74.80
C GLU A 570 7.49 -19.22 -73.49
N ALA A 571 8.72 -18.71 -73.44
CA ALA A 571 9.48 -18.56 -72.19
C ALA A 571 8.84 -17.57 -71.20
N GLU A 572 8.27 -16.46 -71.67
CA GLU A 572 7.53 -15.48 -70.86
C GLU A 572 6.21 -16.06 -70.36
N ARG A 573 5.50 -16.87 -71.17
CA ARG A 573 4.32 -17.63 -70.75
C ARG A 573 4.71 -18.70 -69.72
N GLU A 574 5.73 -19.52 -69.97
CA GLU A 574 6.25 -20.48 -68.98
C GLU A 574 6.68 -19.79 -67.68
N GLN A 575 7.30 -18.61 -67.77
CA GLN A 575 7.71 -17.82 -66.61
C GLN A 575 6.48 -17.25 -65.87
N GLN A 576 5.48 -16.75 -66.58
CA GLN A 576 4.20 -16.33 -65.98
C GLN A 576 3.49 -17.52 -65.32
N GLU A 577 3.49 -18.70 -65.93
CA GLU A 577 2.93 -19.94 -65.36
C GLU A 577 3.68 -20.36 -64.09
N ARG A 578 5.02 -20.33 -64.09
CA ARG A 578 5.86 -20.66 -62.93
C ARG A 578 5.72 -19.68 -61.76
N MET A 579 5.20 -18.48 -62.01
CA MET A 579 4.92 -17.42 -61.03
C MET A 579 3.46 -17.38 -60.58
N LYS A 580 2.58 -18.24 -61.11
CA LYS A 580 1.21 -18.38 -60.59
C LYS A 580 1.25 -18.89 -59.14
N PRO A 581 0.35 -18.39 -58.26
CA PRO A 581 0.18 -18.97 -56.94
C PRO A 581 -0.28 -20.42 -57.06
N ILE A 582 0.27 -21.30 -56.24
CA ILE A 582 -0.10 -22.72 -56.16
C ILE A 582 -0.46 -23.08 -54.71
N PRO A 583 -1.30 -24.10 -54.47
CA PRO A 583 -1.52 -24.60 -53.11
C PRO A 583 -0.20 -25.07 -52.49
N TYR A 584 -0.01 -24.80 -51.20
CA TYR A 584 1.18 -25.25 -50.47
C TYR A 584 1.10 -26.76 -50.25
N TYR A 585 2.19 -27.46 -50.61
CA TYR A 585 2.25 -28.92 -50.68
C TYR A 585 2.17 -29.59 -49.31
N ASN A 586 2.71 -28.95 -48.25
CA ASN A 586 2.75 -29.50 -46.90
C ASN A 586 1.82 -28.74 -45.93
N ALA A 587 0.53 -28.65 -46.27
CA ALA A 587 -0.45 -27.94 -45.47
C ALA A 587 -0.83 -28.66 -44.15
N GLU A 588 -0.72 -29.99 -44.09
CA GLU A 588 -1.07 -30.79 -42.91
C GLU A 588 0.02 -30.74 -41.82
N ASP A 589 1.30 -30.90 -42.18
CA ASP A 589 2.44 -30.79 -41.26
C ASP A 589 3.11 -29.40 -41.32
N MET A 590 2.32 -28.32 -41.32
CA MET A 590 2.86 -26.95 -41.35
C MET A 590 3.51 -26.58 -39.99
N PRO A 591 4.76 -26.07 -39.96
CA PRO A 591 5.40 -25.60 -38.73
C PRO A 591 4.62 -24.44 -38.08
N SER A 592 4.44 -24.50 -36.75
CA SER A 592 3.62 -23.53 -36.00
C SER A 592 4.14 -22.09 -36.00
N HIS A 593 5.39 -21.84 -36.41
CA HIS A 593 5.95 -20.50 -36.56
C HIS A 593 5.65 -19.85 -37.92
N TYR A 594 5.00 -20.55 -38.86
CA TYR A 594 4.61 -20.00 -40.16
C TYR A 594 3.37 -19.10 -40.04
N ARG A 595 3.44 -17.94 -40.68
CA ARG A 595 2.40 -16.89 -40.71
C ARG A 595 2.17 -16.38 -42.14
N GLU A 596 1.11 -15.60 -42.35
CA GLU A 596 0.89 -14.91 -43.61
C GLU A 596 2.08 -13.98 -43.95
N GLY A 597 2.59 -14.09 -45.18
CA GLY A 597 3.82 -13.43 -45.61
C GLY A 597 5.12 -14.16 -45.25
N SER A 598 5.08 -15.35 -44.64
CA SER A 598 6.31 -16.08 -44.31
C SER A 598 7.00 -16.63 -45.54
N LEU A 599 8.33 -16.47 -45.61
CA LEU A 599 9.16 -17.03 -46.67
C LEU A 599 9.30 -18.55 -46.50
N VAL A 600 9.02 -19.31 -47.55
CA VAL A 600 9.14 -20.78 -47.56
C VAL A 600 9.72 -21.28 -48.87
N THR A 601 10.11 -22.55 -48.89
CA THR A 601 10.64 -23.24 -50.07
C THR A 601 9.63 -24.31 -50.52
N ASP A 602 9.34 -24.34 -51.82
CA ASP A 602 8.52 -25.35 -52.51
C ASP A 602 9.35 -26.61 -52.83
N GLU A 603 8.71 -27.75 -53.11
CA GLU A 603 9.35 -29.03 -53.48
C GLU A 603 10.39 -28.89 -54.60
N ASN A 604 10.20 -27.91 -55.48
CA ASN A 604 11.07 -27.60 -56.61
C ASN A 604 12.23 -26.64 -56.26
N ASN A 605 12.54 -26.45 -54.97
CA ASN A 605 13.50 -25.47 -54.45
C ASN A 605 13.24 -24.01 -54.88
N ARG A 606 11.97 -23.70 -55.21
CA ARG A 606 11.53 -22.33 -55.47
C ARG A 606 11.24 -21.65 -54.15
N ILE A 607 11.66 -20.40 -54.02
CA ILE A 607 11.40 -19.60 -52.81
C ILE A 607 10.22 -18.68 -53.09
N GLY A 608 9.35 -18.53 -52.10
CA GLY A 608 8.13 -17.74 -52.20
C GLY A 608 7.62 -17.38 -50.80
N TYR A 609 6.45 -16.74 -50.75
CA TYR A 609 5.77 -16.43 -49.49
C TYR A 609 4.39 -17.09 -49.40
N LEU A 610 3.93 -17.39 -48.19
CA LEU A 610 2.59 -17.91 -47.93
C LEU A 610 1.54 -16.79 -47.86
N ARG A 611 0.32 -17.06 -48.34
CA ARG A 611 -0.90 -16.25 -48.13
C ARG A 611 -2.12 -17.15 -47.97
N ASP A 612 -3.22 -16.54 -47.54
CA ASP A 612 -4.55 -17.19 -47.45
C ASP A 612 -4.52 -18.42 -46.51
N LEU A 613 -3.88 -18.27 -45.35
CA LEU A 613 -3.79 -19.33 -44.33
C LEU A 613 -5.15 -19.70 -43.72
N GLU A 614 -6.13 -18.81 -43.79
CA GLU A 614 -7.51 -19.03 -43.33
C GLU A 614 -8.44 -19.53 -44.46
N GLY A 615 -7.92 -19.61 -45.69
CA GLY A 615 -8.63 -20.16 -46.83
C GLY A 615 -8.74 -21.69 -46.76
N PHE A 616 -9.36 -22.29 -47.77
CA PHE A 616 -9.53 -23.75 -47.84
C PHE A 616 -8.19 -24.51 -47.90
N GLN A 617 -7.13 -23.88 -48.42
CA GLN A 617 -5.76 -24.38 -48.35
C GLN A 617 -4.77 -23.20 -48.48
N PRO A 618 -3.68 -23.16 -47.68
CA PRO A 618 -2.61 -22.16 -47.81
C PRO A 618 -2.05 -22.06 -49.23
N MET A 619 -1.81 -20.84 -49.72
CA MET A 619 -1.28 -20.59 -51.07
C MET A 619 0.18 -20.13 -51.02
N PHE A 620 1.02 -20.81 -51.79
CA PHE A 620 2.42 -20.44 -52.04
C PHE A 620 2.51 -19.50 -53.25
N HIS A 621 3.11 -18.33 -53.03
CA HIS A 621 3.38 -17.32 -54.07
C HIS A 621 4.88 -17.29 -54.39
N PRO A 622 5.32 -17.80 -55.56
CA PRO A 622 6.73 -17.79 -55.96
C PRO A 622 7.31 -16.36 -56.04
N LEU A 623 8.56 -16.19 -55.61
CA LEU A 623 9.32 -14.95 -55.74
C LEU A 623 10.38 -15.06 -56.84
N GLN A 624 10.49 -14.01 -57.67
CA GLN A 624 11.54 -13.91 -58.67
C GLN A 624 12.83 -13.35 -58.03
N LEU A 625 13.71 -14.25 -57.62
CA LEU A 625 15.01 -13.90 -57.01
C LEU A 625 16.16 -14.17 -57.99
N THR A 626 17.21 -13.36 -57.93
CA THR A 626 18.49 -13.72 -58.58
C THR A 626 19.12 -14.93 -57.87
N GLY A 627 19.97 -15.71 -58.56
CA GLY A 627 20.57 -16.92 -57.95
C GLY A 627 21.31 -16.66 -56.62
N THR A 628 21.94 -15.49 -56.46
CA THR A 628 22.57 -15.08 -55.19
C THR A 628 21.56 -14.73 -54.09
N GLN A 629 20.41 -14.15 -54.44
CA GLN A 629 19.31 -13.90 -53.50
C GLN A 629 18.59 -15.19 -53.13
N GLN A 630 18.41 -16.12 -54.07
CA GLN A 630 17.81 -17.44 -53.82
C GLN A 630 18.69 -18.25 -52.86
N ALA A 631 20.00 -18.33 -53.10
CA ALA A 631 20.93 -18.98 -52.17
C ALA A 631 20.93 -18.34 -50.77
N LYS A 632 20.85 -17.00 -50.69
CA LYS A 632 20.75 -16.28 -49.41
C LYS A 632 19.44 -16.59 -48.69
N ALA A 633 18.32 -16.59 -49.39
CA ALA A 633 17.01 -16.85 -48.82
C ALA A 633 16.86 -18.32 -48.37
N SER A 634 17.39 -19.29 -49.11
CA SER A 634 17.37 -20.71 -48.73
C SER A 634 18.07 -20.94 -47.39
N LEU A 635 19.32 -20.46 -47.27
CA LEU A 635 20.09 -20.57 -46.02
C LEU A 635 19.43 -19.81 -44.85
N TYR A 636 18.80 -18.68 -45.13
CA TYR A 636 18.02 -17.94 -44.11
C TYR A 636 16.82 -18.74 -43.60
N ILE A 637 16.03 -19.35 -44.49
CA ILE A 637 14.88 -20.19 -44.15
C ILE A 637 15.34 -21.38 -43.28
N GLU A 638 16.41 -22.07 -43.70
CA GLU A 638 16.99 -23.18 -42.93
C GLU A 638 17.47 -22.76 -41.53
N ILE A 639 18.10 -21.58 -41.38
CA ILE A 639 18.47 -21.02 -40.07
C ILE A 639 17.24 -20.78 -39.21
N ARG A 640 16.20 -20.11 -39.76
CA ARG A 640 14.96 -19.79 -39.05
C ARG A 640 14.27 -21.05 -38.54
N ASP A 641 14.08 -22.03 -39.42
CA ASP A 641 13.31 -23.23 -39.11
C ASP A 641 14.08 -24.14 -38.13
N THR A 642 15.41 -24.22 -38.27
CA THR A 642 16.27 -24.91 -37.29
C THR A 642 16.25 -24.21 -35.93
N TYR A 643 16.22 -22.88 -35.90
CA TYR A 643 16.13 -22.09 -34.66
C TYR A 643 14.81 -22.34 -33.92
N HIS A 644 13.65 -22.24 -34.59
CA HIS A 644 12.36 -22.49 -33.95
C HIS A 644 12.25 -23.96 -33.49
N HIS A 645 12.75 -24.91 -34.28
CA HIS A 645 12.77 -26.31 -33.87
C HIS A 645 13.65 -26.55 -32.64
N LEU A 646 14.87 -25.99 -32.59
CA LEU A 646 15.74 -26.06 -31.42
C LEU A 646 15.06 -25.44 -30.19
N TYR A 647 14.57 -24.20 -30.30
CA TYR A 647 13.96 -23.48 -29.18
C TYR A 647 12.74 -24.21 -28.63
N ASN A 648 11.81 -24.61 -29.50
CA ASN A 648 10.57 -25.26 -29.08
C ASN A 648 10.83 -26.67 -28.51
N ASN A 649 11.82 -27.40 -29.04
CA ASN A 649 12.21 -28.71 -28.51
C ASN A 649 12.76 -28.59 -27.09
N GLU A 650 13.71 -27.68 -26.88
CA GLU A 650 14.33 -27.44 -25.58
C GLU A 650 13.37 -26.84 -24.55
N ALA A 651 12.55 -25.84 -24.94
CA ALA A 651 11.59 -25.19 -24.05
C ALA A 651 10.40 -26.10 -23.65
N THR A 652 10.06 -27.09 -24.47
CA THR A 652 8.95 -28.03 -24.18
C THR A 652 9.41 -29.27 -23.42
N ARG A 653 10.61 -29.80 -23.73
CA ARG A 653 11.12 -31.03 -23.11
C ARG A 653 12.01 -30.79 -21.88
N LEU A 654 12.56 -29.58 -21.74
CA LEU A 654 13.56 -29.25 -20.72
C LEU A 654 14.82 -30.13 -20.80
N GLU A 655 15.14 -30.60 -22.01
CA GLU A 655 16.30 -31.41 -22.35
C GLU A 655 17.17 -30.67 -23.39
N ALA A 656 18.48 -30.72 -23.23
CA ALA A 656 19.40 -30.06 -24.17
C ALA A 656 19.52 -30.86 -25.48
N ASN A 657 19.52 -30.17 -26.63
CA ASN A 657 19.66 -30.80 -27.94
C ASN A 657 20.95 -30.34 -28.67
N PRO A 658 22.09 -31.01 -28.44
CA PRO A 658 23.35 -30.66 -29.09
C PRO A 658 23.30 -30.74 -30.62
N ALA A 659 22.59 -31.72 -31.18
CA ALA A 659 22.56 -31.97 -32.63
C ALA A 659 21.89 -30.82 -33.42
N LEU A 660 20.74 -30.32 -32.94
CA LEU A 660 20.09 -29.16 -33.54
C LEU A 660 20.91 -27.87 -33.33
N ARG A 661 21.59 -27.72 -32.19
CA ARG A 661 22.49 -26.59 -31.90
C ARG A 661 23.74 -26.57 -32.78
N GLU A 662 24.36 -27.72 -33.04
CA GLU A 662 25.45 -27.84 -34.00
C GLU A 662 24.99 -27.53 -35.42
N MET A 663 23.80 -27.99 -35.81
CA MET A 663 23.21 -27.66 -37.12
C MET A 663 23.01 -26.15 -37.26
N LEU A 664 22.39 -25.50 -36.25
CA LEU A 664 22.17 -24.05 -36.24
C LEU A 664 23.48 -23.26 -36.33
N ASN A 665 24.53 -23.68 -35.61
CA ASN A 665 25.86 -23.09 -35.74
C ASN A 665 26.42 -23.22 -37.16
N ARG A 666 26.36 -24.43 -37.75
CA ARG A 666 26.88 -24.70 -39.09
C ARG A 666 26.19 -23.83 -40.16
N LEU A 667 24.86 -23.72 -40.08
CA LEU A 667 24.06 -22.90 -40.99
C LEU A 667 24.38 -21.40 -40.83
N TYR A 668 24.45 -20.90 -39.59
CA TYR A 668 24.84 -19.52 -39.31
C TYR A 668 26.25 -19.18 -39.81
N ASP A 669 27.23 -20.07 -39.59
CA ASP A 669 28.62 -19.86 -40.00
C ASP A 669 28.78 -19.95 -41.52
N ASP A 670 27.96 -20.75 -42.22
CA ASP A 670 27.90 -20.75 -43.69
C ASP A 670 27.28 -19.48 -44.25
N PHE A 671 26.17 -19.00 -43.67
CA PHE A 671 25.55 -17.74 -44.03
C PHE A 671 26.50 -16.55 -43.81
N THR A 672 27.15 -16.47 -42.65
CA THR A 672 28.07 -15.38 -42.32
C THR A 672 29.31 -15.39 -43.24
N ARG A 673 29.83 -16.58 -43.57
CA ARG A 673 30.96 -16.75 -44.50
C ARG A 673 30.61 -16.34 -45.94
N ARG A 674 29.38 -16.61 -46.43
CA ARG A 674 28.95 -16.27 -47.79
C ARG A 674 28.42 -14.84 -47.94
N PHE A 675 27.69 -14.35 -46.95
CA PHE A 675 26.88 -13.13 -47.06
C PHE A 675 27.17 -12.07 -45.98
N GLY A 676 28.04 -12.34 -45.01
CA GLY A 676 28.27 -11.49 -43.83
C GLY A 676 27.17 -11.61 -42.77
N ASN A 677 27.26 -10.79 -41.74
CA ASN A 677 26.41 -10.86 -40.55
C ASN A 677 24.92 -10.72 -40.88
N ILE A 678 24.07 -11.35 -40.07
CA ILE A 678 22.60 -11.36 -40.26
C ILE A 678 22.05 -9.92 -40.21
N ASN A 679 22.55 -9.08 -39.32
CA ASN A 679 22.17 -7.68 -39.18
C ASN A 679 22.87 -6.72 -40.15
N ASP A 680 23.72 -7.19 -41.08
CA ASP A 680 24.30 -6.32 -42.12
C ASP A 680 23.18 -5.68 -42.98
N ALA A 681 23.32 -4.41 -43.34
CA ALA A 681 22.31 -3.66 -44.10
C ALA A 681 21.90 -4.33 -45.44
N LYS A 682 22.82 -5.07 -46.07
CA LYS A 682 22.64 -5.88 -47.31
C LYS A 682 21.82 -7.18 -47.13
N ASN A 683 21.56 -7.59 -45.89
CA ASN A 683 20.83 -8.81 -45.52
C ASN A 683 19.47 -8.47 -44.88
N LEU A 684 19.43 -7.36 -44.13
CA LEU A 684 18.28 -6.85 -43.40
C LEU A 684 17.02 -6.59 -44.26
N SER A 685 17.18 -6.22 -45.55
CA SER A 685 16.03 -6.02 -46.46
C SER A 685 15.33 -7.33 -46.84
N LEU A 686 16.09 -8.42 -47.06
CA LEU A 686 15.54 -9.74 -47.38
C LEU A 686 14.90 -10.38 -46.15
N ILE A 687 15.57 -10.30 -44.99
CA ILE A 687 15.07 -10.89 -43.74
C ILE A 687 13.76 -10.23 -43.31
N LYS A 688 13.60 -8.91 -43.54
CA LYS A 688 12.35 -8.18 -43.27
C LYS A 688 11.22 -8.46 -44.27
N MET A 689 11.46 -9.21 -45.36
CA MET A 689 10.36 -9.72 -46.20
C MET A 689 9.65 -10.91 -45.56
N ASP A 690 10.29 -11.58 -44.60
CA ASP A 690 9.72 -12.68 -43.84
C ASP A 690 9.00 -12.17 -42.59
N ALA A 691 7.77 -12.62 -42.37
CA ALA A 691 6.95 -12.21 -41.23
C ALA A 691 7.63 -12.49 -39.87
N GLY A 692 8.34 -13.62 -39.74
CA GLY A 692 9.10 -14.00 -38.54
C GLY A 692 10.51 -13.41 -38.44
N GLY A 693 11.00 -12.70 -39.46
CA GLY A 693 12.43 -12.39 -39.59
C GLY A 693 13.02 -11.48 -38.52
N THR A 694 12.18 -10.74 -37.80
CA THR A 694 12.64 -9.90 -36.67
C THR A 694 13.17 -10.69 -35.48
N GLU A 695 12.73 -11.95 -35.28
CA GLU A 695 13.30 -12.83 -34.26
C GLU A 695 14.72 -13.27 -34.63
N ILE A 696 14.94 -13.62 -35.89
CA ILE A 696 16.24 -14.14 -36.38
C ILE A 696 17.33 -13.08 -36.33
N LEU A 697 16.98 -11.79 -36.44
CA LEU A 697 17.92 -10.69 -36.20
C LEU A 697 18.52 -10.69 -34.78
N SER A 698 17.84 -11.27 -33.77
CA SER A 698 18.33 -11.34 -32.39
C SER A 698 19.34 -12.48 -32.12
N LEU A 699 19.59 -13.34 -33.11
CA LEU A 699 20.66 -14.35 -33.05
C LEU A 699 22.07 -13.72 -33.00
N GLU A 700 22.18 -12.42 -33.29
CA GLU A 700 23.38 -11.63 -33.07
C GLU A 700 23.12 -10.52 -32.05
N ARG A 701 24.00 -10.42 -31.06
CA ARG A 701 24.05 -9.29 -30.11
C ARG A 701 25.27 -8.43 -30.38
N TYR A 702 25.20 -7.14 -30.07
CA TYR A 702 26.32 -6.21 -30.27
C TYR A 702 26.98 -5.88 -28.94
N VAL A 703 28.24 -6.28 -28.78
CA VAL A 703 29.07 -5.96 -27.59
C VAL A 703 30.20 -5.06 -28.06
N ASN A 704 30.31 -3.85 -27.50
CA ASN A 704 31.30 -2.84 -27.90
C ASN A 704 31.34 -2.58 -29.42
N GLY A 705 30.17 -2.57 -30.07
CA GLY A 705 30.00 -2.36 -31.51
C GLY A 705 30.37 -3.55 -32.40
N LYS A 706 30.75 -4.70 -31.84
CA LYS A 706 31.02 -5.94 -32.59
C LYS A 706 29.86 -6.93 -32.46
N ALA A 707 29.47 -7.56 -33.56
CA ALA A 707 28.49 -8.64 -33.57
C ALA A 707 29.07 -9.90 -32.90
N VAL A 708 28.29 -10.52 -32.03
CA VAL A 708 28.60 -11.74 -31.27
C VAL A 708 27.37 -12.65 -31.35
N LYS A 709 27.58 -13.97 -31.47
CA LYS A 709 26.48 -14.96 -31.42
C LYS A 709 25.70 -14.83 -30.09
N ALA A 710 24.38 -15.02 -30.15
CA ALA A 710 23.52 -15.16 -28.97
C ALA A 710 23.86 -16.45 -28.18
N ASP A 711 23.51 -16.51 -26.90
CA ASP A 711 23.91 -17.64 -26.04
C ASP A 711 23.25 -18.98 -26.45
N ILE A 712 22.11 -18.96 -27.16
CA ILE A 712 21.42 -20.16 -27.69
C ILE A 712 22.33 -21.06 -28.55
N PHE A 713 23.32 -20.48 -29.24
CA PHE A 713 24.31 -21.22 -30.02
C PHE A 713 25.27 -22.06 -29.16
N GLN A 714 25.37 -21.80 -27.86
CA GLN A 714 26.32 -22.43 -26.94
C GLN A 714 25.62 -23.35 -25.93
N GLN A 715 24.46 -22.94 -25.41
CA GLN A 715 23.75 -23.62 -24.33
C GLN A 715 22.22 -23.42 -24.45
N PRO A 716 21.40 -24.20 -23.74
CA PRO A 716 19.98 -23.90 -23.52
C PRO A 716 19.79 -22.52 -22.89
N VAL A 717 18.70 -21.84 -23.25
CA VAL A 717 18.36 -20.48 -22.76
C VAL A 717 16.94 -20.37 -22.19
N ALA A 718 16.11 -21.40 -22.41
CA ALA A 718 14.74 -21.50 -21.91
C ALA A 718 14.67 -22.13 -20.49
N PHE A 719 15.68 -22.93 -20.13
CA PHE A 719 15.81 -23.61 -18.84
C PHE A 719 17.30 -23.78 -18.50
N ASN A 720 17.61 -24.07 -17.23
CA ASN A 720 18.97 -24.31 -16.78
C ASN A 720 19.31 -25.81 -16.88
N PRO A 721 20.30 -26.24 -17.69
CA PRO A 721 20.70 -27.64 -17.81
C PRO A 721 21.64 -28.10 -16.67
N ASN A 722 22.17 -27.17 -15.87
CA ASN A 722 23.12 -27.48 -14.82
C ASN A 722 22.38 -27.90 -13.55
N GLU A 723 22.15 -29.20 -13.40
CA GLU A 723 22.01 -29.76 -12.06
C GLU A 723 23.35 -29.60 -11.30
N ILE A 724 23.30 -29.34 -10.00
CA ILE A 724 24.48 -29.35 -9.13
C ILE A 724 25.08 -30.77 -9.21
N THR A 725 26.29 -30.92 -9.77
CA THR A 725 26.91 -32.24 -10.01
C THR A 725 27.84 -32.70 -8.89
N HIS A 726 28.22 -31.79 -7.98
CA HIS A 726 29.03 -32.08 -6.80
C HIS A 726 28.67 -31.06 -5.71
N ALA A 727 28.80 -31.46 -4.45
CA ALA A 727 28.66 -30.61 -3.28
C ALA A 727 29.79 -30.95 -2.31
N ASP A 728 30.55 -29.95 -1.86
CA ASP A 728 31.77 -30.18 -1.07
C ASP A 728 31.45 -30.55 0.40
N ASN A 729 30.18 -30.44 0.83
CA ASN A 729 29.71 -30.66 2.20
C ASN A 729 28.22 -31.03 2.26
N ALA A 730 27.76 -31.58 3.38
CA ALA A 730 26.37 -32.02 3.53
C ALA A 730 25.33 -30.87 3.50
N ARG A 731 25.72 -29.62 3.79
CA ARG A 731 24.83 -28.44 3.80
C ARG A 731 24.55 -27.90 2.40
N GLU A 732 25.55 -27.94 1.52
CA GLU A 732 25.38 -27.64 0.10
C GLU A 732 24.53 -28.73 -0.58
N ALA A 733 24.76 -30.00 -0.24
CA ALA A 733 23.90 -31.11 -0.67
C ALA A 733 22.46 -30.97 -0.14
N LEU A 734 22.27 -30.49 1.10
CA LEU A 734 20.94 -30.20 1.66
C LEU A 734 20.23 -29.11 0.85
N THR A 735 20.94 -28.04 0.47
CA THR A 735 20.40 -26.98 -0.39
C THR A 735 20.01 -27.51 -1.77
N ALA A 736 20.84 -28.36 -2.38
CA ALA A 736 20.54 -29.02 -3.65
C ALA A 736 19.32 -29.95 -3.56
N SER A 737 19.18 -30.71 -2.46
CA SER A 737 18.03 -31.59 -2.21
C SER A 737 16.73 -30.80 -2.04
N LEU A 738 16.77 -29.73 -1.24
CA LEU A 738 15.61 -28.88 -1.01
C LEU A 738 15.16 -28.18 -2.30
N ASN A 739 16.07 -27.80 -3.19
CA ASN A 739 15.70 -27.32 -4.52
C ASN A 739 14.99 -28.40 -5.35
N LYS A 740 15.64 -29.56 -5.55
CA LYS A 740 15.16 -30.56 -6.52
C LYS A 740 13.89 -31.30 -6.04
N TYR A 741 13.71 -31.48 -4.73
CA TYR A 741 12.62 -32.28 -4.17
C TYR A 741 11.73 -31.56 -3.14
N ALA A 742 12.00 -30.29 -2.80
CA ALA A 742 11.33 -29.55 -1.71
C ALA A 742 11.41 -30.23 -0.33
N GLN A 743 12.32 -31.20 -0.15
CA GLN A 743 12.48 -32.01 1.06
C GLN A 743 13.92 -32.50 1.23
N VAL A 744 14.25 -33.00 2.42
CA VAL A 744 15.56 -33.59 2.73
C VAL A 744 15.59 -35.03 2.20
N ASN A 745 16.30 -35.26 1.10
CA ASN A 745 16.45 -36.56 0.44
C ASN A 745 17.88 -37.05 0.65
N LEU A 746 18.08 -37.89 1.69
CA LEU A 746 19.40 -38.38 2.09
C LEU A 746 20.07 -39.24 1.02
N GLU A 747 19.30 -40.02 0.24
CA GLU A 747 19.82 -40.84 -0.86
C GLU A 747 20.37 -39.96 -1.99
N TYR A 748 19.65 -38.90 -2.34
CA TYR A 748 20.12 -37.89 -3.27
C TYR A 748 21.39 -37.21 -2.74
N MET A 749 21.39 -36.73 -1.49
CA MET A 749 22.52 -36.02 -0.86
C MET A 749 23.80 -36.88 -0.80
N ALA A 750 23.68 -38.16 -0.44
CA ALA A 750 24.78 -39.13 -0.48
C ALA A 750 25.39 -39.28 -1.88
N GLY A 751 24.56 -39.16 -2.93
CA GLY A 751 25.00 -39.20 -4.32
C GLY A 751 25.93 -38.05 -4.74
N PHE A 752 25.89 -36.87 -4.09
CA PHE A 752 26.74 -35.72 -4.43
C PHE A 752 27.99 -35.59 -3.59
N THR A 753 27.91 -35.96 -2.31
CA THR A 753 29.02 -35.88 -1.36
C THR A 753 29.89 -37.14 -1.36
N GLY A 754 29.35 -38.28 -1.81
CA GLY A 754 30.00 -39.58 -1.72
C GLY A 754 30.03 -40.19 -0.31
N GLY A 755 29.42 -39.52 0.67
CA GLY A 755 29.30 -39.99 2.05
C GLY A 755 28.03 -40.83 2.29
N THR A 756 27.94 -41.44 3.47
CA THR A 756 26.76 -42.20 3.91
C THR A 756 25.69 -41.30 4.52
N SER A 757 24.45 -41.78 4.55
CA SER A 757 23.32 -41.07 5.19
C SER A 757 23.55 -40.79 6.68
N GLU A 758 24.34 -41.61 7.38
CA GLU A 758 24.66 -41.41 8.80
C GLU A 758 25.67 -40.27 9.00
N GLU A 759 26.74 -40.22 8.21
CA GLU A 759 27.73 -39.13 8.22
C GLU A 759 27.07 -37.77 7.87
N ILE A 760 26.17 -37.77 6.89
CA ILE A 760 25.38 -36.59 6.50
C ILE A 760 24.48 -36.11 7.64
N LEU A 761 23.81 -37.02 8.36
CA LEU A 761 22.96 -36.67 9.50
C LEU A 761 23.76 -36.20 10.71
N GLU A 762 24.99 -36.70 10.90
CA GLU A 762 25.90 -36.23 11.94
C GLU A 762 26.41 -34.80 11.65
N GLU A 763 26.79 -34.49 10.40
CA GLU A 763 27.19 -33.13 9.99
C GLU A 763 26.01 -32.12 10.07
N LEU A 764 24.79 -32.58 9.80
CA LEU A 764 23.56 -31.78 9.83
C LEU A 764 22.84 -31.82 11.18
N LYS A 765 23.46 -32.36 12.23
CA LYS A 765 22.83 -32.50 13.54
C LYS A 765 22.39 -31.14 14.11
N GLY A 766 21.11 -31.05 14.49
CA GLY A 766 20.48 -29.81 14.95
C GLY A 766 20.05 -28.84 13.84
N GLN A 767 20.37 -29.11 12.57
CA GLN A 767 19.86 -28.40 11.40
C GLN A 767 18.72 -29.15 10.70
N VAL A 768 18.65 -30.48 10.84
CA VAL A 768 17.51 -31.30 10.40
C VAL A 768 16.93 -32.12 11.56
N PHE A 769 15.63 -32.35 11.52
CA PHE A 769 14.87 -33.12 12.50
C PHE A 769 13.96 -34.14 11.80
N PHE A 770 13.80 -35.32 12.38
CA PHE A 770 12.90 -36.33 11.85
C PHE A 770 11.44 -35.95 12.14
N ASN A 771 10.59 -35.88 11.11
CA ASN A 771 9.15 -35.66 11.26
C ASN A 771 8.38 -36.98 11.06
N PRO A 772 7.87 -37.61 12.13
CA PRO A 772 7.15 -38.89 12.04
C PRO A 772 5.85 -38.83 11.23
N MET A 773 5.25 -37.65 11.05
CA MET A 773 3.98 -37.50 10.30
C MET A 773 4.14 -37.69 8.79
N ILE A 774 5.36 -37.48 8.28
CA ILE A 774 5.71 -37.67 6.86
C ILE A 774 6.76 -38.77 6.66
N GLY A 775 7.33 -39.32 7.73
CA GLY A 775 8.35 -40.37 7.67
C GLY A 775 9.70 -39.90 7.12
N ALA A 776 9.98 -38.59 7.13
CA ALA A 776 11.14 -37.97 6.49
C ALA A 776 11.76 -36.89 7.39
N TYR A 777 12.97 -36.44 7.04
CA TYR A 777 13.64 -35.33 7.70
C TYR A 777 13.17 -33.98 7.14
N GLU A 778 13.04 -32.98 8.02
CA GLU A 778 12.79 -31.59 7.68
C GLU A 778 13.86 -30.69 8.29
N ILE A 779 14.12 -29.55 7.65
CA ILE A 779 15.00 -28.51 8.22
C ILE A 779 14.41 -27.93 9.51
N LYS A 780 15.27 -27.54 10.44
CA LYS A 780 14.95 -26.87 11.70
C LYS A 780 13.92 -25.74 11.49
N ASP A 781 14.20 -24.88 10.51
CA ASP A 781 13.44 -23.65 10.24
C ASP A 781 11.99 -23.93 9.83
N LYS A 782 11.71 -25.13 9.28
CA LYS A 782 10.37 -25.62 8.89
C LYS A 782 9.75 -26.54 9.96
N PHE A 783 10.57 -27.34 10.63
CA PHE A 783 10.10 -28.27 11.66
C PHE A 783 9.69 -27.54 12.95
N ILE A 784 10.51 -26.58 13.41
CA ILE A 784 10.33 -25.83 14.67
C ILE A 784 9.45 -24.57 14.49
N SER A 785 9.06 -24.21 13.27
CA SER A 785 8.12 -23.10 13.02
C SER A 785 6.65 -23.56 12.91
N GLY A 786 5.72 -22.60 12.90
CA GLY A 786 4.29 -22.88 12.84
C GLY A 786 3.73 -23.34 14.19
N ASN A 787 2.62 -24.09 14.18
CA ASN A 787 1.98 -24.57 15.41
C ASN A 787 2.79 -25.70 16.08
N VAL A 788 3.77 -25.31 16.92
CA VAL A 788 4.68 -26.25 17.58
C VAL A 788 3.99 -27.11 18.64
N ILE A 789 2.92 -26.61 19.27
CA ILE A 789 2.14 -27.37 20.25
C ILE A 789 1.46 -28.56 19.56
N SER A 790 0.76 -28.32 18.45
CA SER A 790 0.11 -29.39 17.69
C SER A 790 1.14 -30.37 17.10
N LYS A 791 2.29 -29.90 16.61
CA LYS A 791 3.38 -30.77 16.18
C LYS A 791 3.91 -31.64 17.34
N ALA A 792 4.15 -31.06 18.52
CA ALA A 792 4.63 -31.79 19.69
C ALA A 792 3.65 -32.89 20.11
N GLU A 793 2.35 -32.60 20.19
CA GLU A 793 1.31 -33.59 20.55
C GLU A 793 1.21 -34.73 19.54
N HIS A 794 1.41 -34.46 18.25
CA HIS A 794 1.47 -35.52 17.23
C HIS A 794 2.73 -36.41 17.37
N VAL A 795 3.89 -35.81 17.66
CA VAL A 795 5.13 -36.56 17.90
C VAL A 795 5.07 -37.36 19.21
N GLU A 796 4.43 -36.83 20.26
CA GLU A 796 4.16 -37.58 21.50
C GLU A 796 3.34 -38.83 21.25
N ARG A 797 2.19 -38.70 20.57
CA ARG A 797 1.34 -39.84 20.19
C ARG A 797 2.07 -40.84 19.30
N TYR A 798 3.01 -40.39 18.47
CA TYR A 798 3.83 -41.30 17.68
C TYR A 798 4.81 -42.11 18.56
N ILE A 799 5.48 -41.46 19.52
CA ILE A 799 6.42 -42.08 20.47
C ILE A 799 5.71 -43.05 21.43
N GLU A 800 4.48 -42.73 21.86
CA GLU A 800 3.63 -43.66 22.64
C GLU A 800 3.43 -45.00 21.93
N ASN A 801 3.40 -45.00 20.59
CA ASN A 801 3.25 -46.19 19.76
C ASN A 801 4.61 -46.77 19.27
N HIS A 802 5.71 -46.02 19.36
CA HIS A 802 7.05 -46.40 18.88
C HIS A 802 8.15 -45.97 19.87
N PRO A 803 8.22 -46.59 21.07
CA PRO A 803 9.10 -46.13 22.16
C PRO A 803 10.60 -46.30 21.89
N ASP A 804 11.00 -47.12 20.91
CA ASP A 804 12.40 -47.37 20.56
C ASP A 804 12.98 -46.34 19.58
N ASN A 805 12.16 -45.40 19.07
CA ASN A 805 12.60 -44.39 18.10
C ASN A 805 13.26 -43.19 18.78
N GLU A 806 14.59 -43.23 18.93
CA GLU A 806 15.39 -42.15 19.54
C GLU A 806 15.38 -40.84 18.73
N THR A 807 15.33 -40.87 17.39
CA THR A 807 15.32 -39.64 16.58
C THR A 807 14.00 -38.88 16.74
N ALA A 808 12.88 -39.59 16.90
CA ALA A 808 11.59 -38.98 17.25
C ALA A 808 11.62 -38.29 18.63
N LYS A 809 12.35 -38.85 19.62
CA LYS A 809 12.53 -38.23 20.94
C LYS A 809 13.37 -36.95 20.87
N GLU A 810 14.42 -36.93 20.06
CA GLU A 810 15.23 -35.73 19.80
C GLU A 810 14.39 -34.63 19.14
N SER A 811 13.58 -34.98 18.13
CA SER A 811 12.60 -34.08 17.50
C SER A 811 11.55 -33.55 18.50
N LEU A 812 11.00 -34.38 19.38
CA LEU A 812 10.05 -33.93 20.40
C LEU A 812 10.69 -32.93 21.37
N LYS A 813 11.92 -33.19 21.81
CA LYS A 813 12.66 -32.29 22.70
C LYS A 813 12.82 -30.92 22.06
N ALA A 814 13.24 -30.86 20.80
CA ALA A 814 13.40 -29.62 20.05
C ALA A 814 12.08 -28.83 19.89
N LEU A 815 10.96 -29.52 19.64
CA LEU A 815 9.64 -28.88 19.62
C LEU A 815 9.24 -28.32 20.99
N LYS A 816 9.47 -29.07 22.09
CA LYS A 816 9.15 -28.63 23.45
C LYS A 816 9.96 -27.43 23.89
N GLU A 817 11.25 -27.39 23.56
CA GLU A 817 12.13 -26.24 23.86
C GLU A 817 11.72 -24.97 23.08
N ALA A 818 10.99 -25.12 21.97
CA ALA A 818 10.47 -24.02 21.17
C ALA A 818 9.03 -23.58 21.53
N ILE A 819 8.31 -24.28 22.41
CA ILE A 819 6.95 -23.87 22.81
C ILE A 819 7.02 -22.48 23.47
N PRO A 820 6.27 -21.48 22.95
CA PRO A 820 6.23 -20.15 23.57
C PRO A 820 5.82 -20.21 25.05
N ARG A 821 6.34 -19.31 25.87
CA ARG A 821 5.94 -19.22 27.29
C ARG A 821 4.41 -19.06 27.36
N PRO A 822 3.68 -19.94 28.06
CA PRO A 822 2.23 -19.81 28.18
C PRO A 822 1.82 -18.48 28.81
N ILE A 823 0.86 -17.80 28.20
CA ILE A 823 0.25 -16.57 28.72
C ILE A 823 -0.82 -17.00 29.74
N PRO A 824 -0.71 -16.63 31.03
CA PRO A 824 -1.70 -16.94 32.05
C PRO A 824 -3.00 -16.16 31.82
N PHE A 825 -4.10 -16.61 32.43
CA PHE A 825 -5.42 -15.98 32.26
C PHE A 825 -5.44 -14.48 32.56
N GLU A 826 -4.73 -14.04 33.61
CA GLU A 826 -4.73 -12.64 34.05
C GLU A 826 -3.96 -11.71 33.08
N ASP A 827 -3.10 -12.25 32.22
CA ASP A 827 -2.40 -11.53 31.14
C ASP A 827 -3.21 -11.50 29.82
N LEU A 828 -4.40 -12.12 29.79
CA LEU A 828 -5.28 -12.13 28.60
C LEU A 828 -6.33 -11.03 28.70
N ASP A 829 -6.39 -10.18 27.67
CA ASP A 829 -7.48 -9.23 27.49
C ASP A 829 -8.70 -9.92 26.84
N PHE A 830 -9.89 -9.69 27.39
CA PHE A 830 -11.12 -10.39 27.02
C PHE A 830 -12.19 -9.42 26.54
N ASN A 831 -12.45 -9.41 25.23
CA ASN A 831 -13.62 -8.74 24.69
C ASN A 831 -14.86 -9.64 24.69
N PHE A 832 -16.03 -9.04 24.89
CA PHE A 832 -17.30 -9.74 24.67
C PHE A 832 -17.56 -9.89 23.17
N GLY A 833 -17.87 -11.10 22.70
CA GLY A 833 -18.09 -11.39 21.27
C GLY A 833 -16.89 -11.96 20.51
N GLU A 834 -15.79 -12.28 21.19
CA GLU A 834 -14.67 -13.02 20.60
C GLU A 834 -15.08 -14.42 20.10
N ARG A 835 -14.67 -14.76 18.88
CA ARG A 835 -15.14 -15.98 18.17
C ARG A 835 -14.52 -17.26 18.71
N TRP A 836 -13.33 -17.16 19.31
CA TRP A 836 -12.62 -18.30 19.89
C TRP A 836 -13.20 -18.77 21.23
N ILE A 837 -13.94 -17.90 21.93
CA ILE A 837 -14.59 -18.22 23.21
C ILE A 837 -15.85 -19.07 22.94
N PRO A 838 -16.01 -20.26 23.55
CA PRO A 838 -17.20 -21.10 23.38
C PRO A 838 -18.52 -20.38 23.68
N SER A 839 -19.53 -20.49 22.81
CA SER A 839 -20.82 -19.81 23.00
C SER A 839 -21.61 -20.26 24.25
N GLY A 840 -21.27 -21.42 24.81
CA GLY A 840 -21.77 -21.85 26.13
C GLY A 840 -21.33 -20.94 27.28
N ILE A 841 -20.19 -20.25 27.16
CA ILE A 841 -19.74 -19.24 28.13
C ILE A 841 -20.60 -17.98 28.02
N TYR A 842 -20.85 -17.51 26.80
CA TYR A 842 -21.79 -16.40 26.55
C TYR A 842 -23.23 -16.73 26.99
N SER A 843 -23.66 -17.98 26.87
CA SER A 843 -24.96 -18.44 27.36
C SER A 843 -25.04 -18.35 28.89
N LYS A 844 -23.99 -18.78 29.61
CA LYS A 844 -23.90 -18.65 31.08
C LYS A 844 -23.90 -17.19 31.52
N TYR A 845 -23.08 -16.34 30.89
CA TYR A 845 -23.05 -14.91 31.20
C TYR A 845 -24.40 -14.23 30.93
N ALA A 846 -25.01 -14.47 29.76
CA ALA A 846 -26.33 -13.92 29.43
C ALA A 846 -27.41 -14.36 30.43
N SER A 847 -27.34 -15.62 30.89
CA SER A 847 -28.29 -16.14 31.87
C SER A 847 -28.10 -15.53 33.27
N HIS A 848 -26.85 -15.26 33.66
CA HIS A 848 -26.51 -14.55 34.90
C HIS A 848 -26.94 -13.08 34.86
N LEU A 849 -26.66 -12.39 33.75
CA LEU A 849 -26.99 -10.97 33.58
C LEU A 849 -28.50 -10.71 33.68
N PHE A 850 -29.29 -11.54 32.97
CA PHE A 850 -30.73 -11.34 32.81
C PHE A 850 -31.61 -12.11 33.82
N ASP A 851 -31.07 -12.87 34.77
CA ASP A 851 -31.82 -13.75 35.70
C ASP A 851 -32.85 -14.67 35.00
N THR A 852 -32.51 -15.20 33.82
CA THR A 852 -33.38 -16.10 33.05
C THR A 852 -32.52 -16.98 32.16
N ASN A 853 -32.99 -18.16 31.76
CA ASN A 853 -32.19 -19.02 30.88
C ASN A 853 -32.10 -18.40 29.47
N VAL A 854 -30.87 -18.07 29.03
CA VAL A 854 -30.57 -17.50 27.72
C VAL A 854 -29.54 -18.37 27.00
N SER A 855 -29.97 -18.97 25.90
CA SER A 855 -29.10 -19.74 24.99
C SER A 855 -28.51 -18.83 23.92
N VAL A 856 -27.19 -18.94 23.72
CA VAL A 856 -26.43 -18.23 22.69
C VAL A 856 -25.79 -19.25 21.74
N HIS A 857 -26.19 -19.21 20.48
CA HIS A 857 -25.66 -20.04 19.41
C HIS A 857 -24.91 -19.17 18.39
N TYR A 858 -23.75 -19.65 17.92
CA TYR A 858 -22.91 -18.97 16.94
C TYR A 858 -22.86 -19.78 15.64
N ALA A 859 -23.18 -19.12 14.52
CA ALA A 859 -23.13 -19.71 13.18
C ALA A 859 -21.87 -19.21 12.44
N GLY A 860 -20.77 -19.97 12.55
CA GLY A 860 -19.47 -19.55 12.03
C GLY A 860 -19.39 -19.32 10.52
N SER A 861 -20.26 -19.94 9.71
CA SER A 861 -20.34 -19.70 8.26
C SER A 861 -20.91 -18.32 7.88
N ARG A 862 -21.44 -17.56 8.85
CA ARG A 862 -22.13 -16.27 8.62
C ARG A 862 -21.69 -15.17 9.60
N ASP A 863 -20.73 -15.50 10.48
CA ASP A 863 -20.32 -14.72 11.66
C ASP A 863 -21.52 -14.14 12.45
N GLU A 864 -22.56 -14.94 12.67
CA GLU A 864 -23.82 -14.49 13.28
C GLU A 864 -24.13 -15.15 14.63
N TYR A 865 -24.48 -14.34 15.64
CA TYR A 865 -24.99 -14.82 16.92
C TYR A 865 -26.54 -14.82 16.94
N THR A 866 -27.11 -15.93 17.38
CA THR A 866 -28.55 -16.10 17.65
C THR A 866 -28.76 -16.31 19.15
N LEU A 867 -29.66 -15.52 19.73
CA LEU A 867 -30.00 -15.57 21.15
C LEU A 867 -31.46 -15.94 21.33
N LYS A 868 -31.75 -16.85 22.28
CA LYS A 868 -33.11 -17.21 22.69
C LYS A 868 -33.19 -17.23 24.21
N ALA A 869 -34.11 -16.46 24.77
CA ALA A 869 -34.46 -16.47 26.18
C ALA A 869 -35.75 -17.27 26.38
N ASP A 870 -35.76 -18.20 27.34
CA ASP A 870 -36.93 -19.06 27.61
C ASP A 870 -38.11 -18.25 28.20
N SER A 871 -37.80 -17.22 28.97
CA SER A 871 -38.77 -16.22 29.45
C SER A 871 -38.13 -14.84 29.50
N LYS A 872 -38.90 -13.79 29.19
CA LYS A 872 -38.46 -12.39 29.28
C LYS A 872 -39.03 -11.76 30.55
N ASN A 873 -38.17 -11.17 31.36
CA ASN A 873 -38.50 -10.53 32.63
C ASN A 873 -38.24 -9.01 32.58
N ILE A 874 -38.39 -8.33 33.71
CA ILE A 874 -38.18 -6.88 33.87
C ILE A 874 -36.75 -6.46 33.48
N LYS A 875 -35.73 -7.32 33.71
CA LYS A 875 -34.36 -7.04 33.28
C LYS A 875 -34.26 -6.88 31.76
N ILE A 876 -34.90 -7.76 31.00
CA ILE A 876 -34.89 -7.75 29.52
C ILE A 876 -35.82 -6.66 28.94
N TRP A 877 -36.97 -6.40 29.56
CA TRP A 877 -37.98 -5.47 29.02
C TRP A 877 -37.78 -4.01 29.40
N ASP A 878 -37.14 -3.73 30.55
CA ASP A 878 -37.03 -2.38 31.12
C ASP A 878 -35.61 -2.00 31.54
N GLN A 879 -34.86 -2.86 32.26
CA GLN A 879 -33.51 -2.47 32.77
C GLN A 879 -32.44 -2.37 31.67
N TYR A 880 -32.46 -3.33 30.74
CA TYR A 880 -31.57 -3.39 29.58
C TYR A 880 -32.33 -3.16 28.28
N ALA A 881 -33.24 -2.17 28.26
CA ALA A 881 -34.04 -1.87 27.08
C ALA A 881 -34.03 -0.38 26.73
N VAL A 882 -34.14 -0.08 25.44
CA VAL A 882 -34.29 1.28 24.91
C VAL A 882 -35.64 1.41 24.22
N LYS A 883 -36.51 2.28 24.73
CA LYS A 883 -37.84 2.56 24.18
C LYS A 883 -37.75 3.77 23.25
N SER A 884 -37.58 3.55 21.95
CA SER A 884 -37.66 4.62 20.95
C SER A 884 -39.07 4.75 20.38
N THR A 885 -39.40 5.93 19.86
CA THR A 885 -40.70 6.32 19.27
C THR A 885 -41.35 5.27 18.36
N ASN A 886 -40.55 4.50 17.62
CA ASN A 886 -41.03 3.51 16.63
C ASN A 886 -40.85 2.04 17.06
N ARG A 887 -40.00 1.75 18.05
CA ARG A 887 -39.60 0.39 18.42
C ARG A 887 -38.90 0.36 19.78
N THR A 888 -39.23 -0.64 20.60
CA THR A 888 -38.41 -1.02 21.75
C THR A 888 -37.31 -1.98 21.32
N PHE A 889 -36.06 -1.67 21.66
CA PHE A 889 -34.93 -2.58 21.62
C PHE A 889 -34.80 -3.21 23.00
N ASP A 890 -35.06 -4.50 23.11
CA ASP A 890 -35.00 -5.24 24.38
C ASP A 890 -33.57 -5.73 24.69
N GLY A 891 -33.36 -6.25 25.90
CA GLY A 891 -32.05 -6.72 26.35
C GLY A 891 -31.44 -7.79 25.46
N ILE A 892 -32.26 -8.60 24.77
CA ILE A 892 -31.77 -9.62 23.83
C ILE A 892 -31.29 -8.97 22.52
N ALA A 893 -31.99 -7.95 22.01
CA ALA A 893 -31.54 -7.17 20.87
C ALA A 893 -30.24 -6.39 21.17
N LEU A 894 -30.15 -5.74 22.34
CA LEU A 894 -28.92 -5.04 22.77
C LEU A 894 -27.77 -6.02 23.02
N MET A 895 -28.03 -7.20 23.60
CA MET A 895 -27.03 -8.27 23.76
C MET A 895 -26.49 -8.79 22.41
N LYS A 896 -27.34 -8.89 21.38
CA LYS A 896 -26.87 -9.21 20.01
C LYS A 896 -25.93 -8.14 19.48
N HIS A 897 -26.30 -6.86 19.63
CA HIS A 897 -25.44 -5.74 19.23
C HIS A 897 -24.11 -5.71 20.01
N ALA A 898 -24.14 -6.02 21.31
CA ALA A 898 -22.97 -6.14 22.16
C ALA A 898 -22.01 -7.27 21.74
N LEU A 899 -22.54 -8.46 21.36
CA LEU A 899 -21.75 -9.57 20.83
C LEU A 899 -21.10 -9.26 19.47
N HIS A 900 -21.75 -8.45 18.62
CA HIS A 900 -21.20 -8.03 17.33
C HIS A 900 -20.31 -6.77 17.41
N ASN A 901 -20.19 -6.15 18.59
CA ASN A 901 -19.55 -4.83 18.78
C ASN A 901 -20.12 -3.76 17.82
N THR A 902 -21.45 -3.66 17.75
CA THR A 902 -22.18 -2.73 16.88
C THR A 902 -23.18 -1.89 17.66
N SER A 903 -23.51 -0.71 17.13
CA SER A 903 -24.62 0.12 17.65
C SER A 903 -25.91 -0.13 16.85
N PRO A 904 -27.10 -0.16 17.50
CA PRO A 904 -28.38 -0.16 16.79
C PRO A 904 -28.62 1.18 16.10
N ASP A 905 -29.10 1.17 14.85
CA ASP A 905 -29.55 2.38 14.16
C ASP A 905 -31.00 2.71 14.58
N ILE A 906 -31.16 3.81 15.32
CA ILE A 906 -32.44 4.21 15.89
C ILE A 906 -32.86 5.56 15.27
N THR A 907 -34.08 5.61 14.72
CA THR A 907 -34.62 6.81 14.05
C THR A 907 -35.96 7.24 14.63
N LYS A 908 -36.09 8.53 14.95
CA LYS A 908 -37.35 9.20 15.29
C LYS A 908 -37.97 9.86 14.05
N LYS A 909 -39.30 9.88 14.00
CA LYS A 909 -40.06 10.64 13.01
C LYS A 909 -40.15 12.08 13.50
N VAL A 910 -39.72 13.04 12.68
CA VAL A 910 -39.74 14.46 13.00
C VAL A 910 -40.39 15.20 11.84
N ASN A 911 -41.38 16.04 12.16
CA ASN A 911 -42.02 16.90 11.17
C ASN A 911 -41.06 18.03 10.79
N LYS A 912 -40.57 18.03 9.56
CA LYS A 912 -39.75 19.12 9.00
C LYS A 912 -40.54 19.85 7.93
N LEU A 913 -40.44 21.18 7.93
CA LEU A 913 -40.91 22.01 6.84
C LEU A 913 -39.92 21.91 5.67
N ILE A 914 -40.40 21.40 4.55
CA ILE A 914 -39.65 21.30 3.29
C ILE A 914 -40.59 21.81 2.18
N ASP A 915 -40.15 22.82 1.44
CA ASP A 915 -40.91 23.49 0.38
C ASP A 915 -42.29 24.03 0.81
N GLY A 916 -42.41 24.47 2.07
CA GLY A 916 -43.64 25.04 2.63
C GLY A 916 -44.69 24.01 3.10
N GLU A 917 -44.44 22.71 2.89
CA GLU A 917 -45.27 21.62 3.43
C GLU A 917 -44.59 20.97 4.65
N ILE A 918 -45.39 20.58 5.64
CA ILE A 918 -44.92 19.77 6.77
C ILE A 918 -44.80 18.32 6.31
N LYS A 919 -43.57 17.82 6.16
CA LYS A 919 -43.28 16.43 5.78
C LYS A 919 -42.65 15.68 6.95
N GLU A 920 -43.12 14.46 7.18
CA GLU A 920 -42.59 13.58 8.22
C GLU A 920 -41.27 12.96 7.74
N VAL A 921 -40.15 13.40 8.32
CA VAL A 921 -38.80 12.94 7.97
C VAL A 921 -38.28 12.03 9.08
N LYS A 922 -37.71 10.87 8.72
CA LYS A 922 -36.97 10.03 9.67
C LYS A 922 -35.59 10.63 9.91
N VAL A 923 -35.32 11.04 11.15
CA VAL A 923 -34.04 11.57 11.61
C VAL A 923 -33.46 10.60 12.64
N ARG A 924 -32.13 10.48 12.75
CA ARG A 924 -31.52 9.66 13.81
C ARG A 924 -31.89 10.19 15.19
N ASP A 925 -32.16 9.26 16.10
CA ASP A 925 -32.57 9.55 17.47
C ASP A 925 -31.37 9.46 18.41
N SER A 926 -30.59 10.54 18.46
CA SER A 926 -29.30 10.60 19.16
C SER A 926 -29.36 10.16 20.63
N GLU A 927 -30.41 10.56 21.35
CA GLU A 927 -30.63 10.18 22.77
C GLU A 927 -30.83 8.67 22.91
N SER A 928 -31.72 8.07 22.11
CA SER A 928 -31.94 6.62 22.12
C SER A 928 -30.70 5.84 21.71
N ILE A 929 -29.92 6.33 20.73
CA ILE A 929 -28.65 5.70 20.32
C ILE A 929 -27.62 5.77 21.47
N GLN A 930 -27.51 6.92 22.14
CA GLN A 930 -26.59 7.09 23.27
C GLN A 930 -26.98 6.18 24.46
N LEU A 931 -28.27 6.08 24.77
CA LEU A 931 -28.78 5.16 25.80
C LEU A 931 -28.49 3.70 25.44
N ALA A 932 -28.68 3.33 24.16
CA ALA A 932 -28.43 1.97 23.68
C ALA A 932 -26.95 1.60 23.74
N ASN A 933 -26.06 2.52 23.35
CA ASN A 933 -24.60 2.35 23.46
C ASN A 933 -24.19 2.21 24.92
N SER A 934 -24.64 3.09 25.82
CA SER A 934 -24.35 2.99 27.25
C SER A 934 -24.79 1.65 27.85
N LYS A 935 -25.92 1.07 27.38
CA LYS A 935 -26.39 -0.25 27.80
C LYS A 935 -25.60 -1.40 27.18
N ILE A 936 -25.13 -1.25 25.94
CA ILE A 936 -24.21 -2.20 25.30
C ILE A 936 -22.87 -2.21 26.02
N ASP A 937 -22.34 -1.06 26.43
CA ASP A 937 -21.09 -0.95 27.19
C ASP A 937 -21.22 -1.57 28.59
N GLU A 938 -22.35 -1.35 29.28
CA GLU A 938 -22.68 -2.02 30.56
C GLU A 938 -22.66 -3.56 30.39
N ILE A 939 -23.29 -4.07 29.33
CA ILE A 939 -23.29 -5.50 28.98
C ILE A 939 -21.88 -6.02 28.68
N ARG A 940 -21.07 -5.28 27.91
CA ARG A 940 -19.72 -5.70 27.49
C ARG A 940 -18.74 -5.70 28.67
N ASN A 941 -18.76 -4.67 29.50
CA ASN A 941 -17.87 -4.55 30.66
C ASN A 941 -18.22 -5.58 31.75
N GLY A 942 -19.50 -5.85 31.99
CA GLY A 942 -19.94 -6.86 32.96
C GLY A 942 -19.49 -8.29 32.62
N PHE A 943 -19.16 -8.58 31.36
CA PHE A 943 -18.65 -9.90 30.96
C PHE A 943 -17.25 -10.17 31.52
N VAL A 944 -16.38 -9.17 31.51
CA VAL A 944 -14.99 -9.29 32.01
C VAL A 944 -14.98 -9.45 33.54
N GLU A 945 -15.84 -8.68 34.22
CA GLU A 945 -16.03 -8.82 35.67
C GLU A 945 -16.53 -10.22 36.04
N TRP A 946 -17.55 -10.72 35.34
CA TRP A 946 -18.08 -12.08 35.54
C TRP A 946 -17.07 -13.18 35.21
N LEU A 947 -16.22 -13.00 34.20
CA LEU A 947 -15.13 -13.94 33.88
C LEU A 947 -14.09 -14.02 35.01
N ASN A 948 -13.78 -12.89 35.66
CA ASN A 948 -12.82 -12.82 36.76
C ASN A 948 -13.31 -13.51 38.04
N GLU A 949 -14.62 -13.59 38.24
CA GLU A 949 -15.27 -14.28 39.37
C GLU A 949 -15.32 -15.82 39.20
N GLN A 950 -14.93 -16.37 38.04
CA GLN A 950 -14.96 -17.81 37.81
C GLN A 950 -13.82 -18.57 38.52
N SER A 951 -13.99 -19.89 38.69
CA SER A 951 -12.99 -20.74 39.35
C SER A 951 -11.65 -20.81 38.60
N GLN A 952 -10.57 -21.07 39.32
CA GLN A 952 -9.23 -21.18 38.73
C GLN A 952 -9.17 -22.25 37.62
N GLU A 953 -9.79 -23.41 37.81
CA GLU A 953 -9.88 -24.45 36.77
C GLU A 953 -10.56 -23.95 35.46
N PHE A 954 -11.53 -23.03 35.57
CA PHE A 954 -12.16 -22.43 34.40
C PHE A 954 -11.22 -21.43 33.72
N LYS A 955 -10.54 -20.58 34.51
CA LYS A 955 -9.53 -19.63 34.04
C LYS A 955 -8.40 -20.34 33.30
N ASP A 956 -7.81 -21.36 33.93
CA ASP A 956 -6.71 -22.16 33.38
C ASP A 956 -7.11 -22.85 32.07
N ARG A 957 -8.33 -23.41 31.99
CA ARG A 957 -8.85 -24.03 30.77
C ARG A 957 -9.09 -23.04 29.63
N LEU A 958 -9.49 -21.79 29.95
CA LEU A 958 -9.66 -20.76 28.93
C LEU A 958 -8.32 -20.22 28.44
N ALA A 959 -7.34 -20.07 29.34
CA ALA A 959 -5.97 -19.69 29.00
C ALA A 959 -5.25 -20.79 28.20
N ASP A 960 -5.34 -22.06 28.58
CA ASP A 960 -4.80 -23.19 27.80
C ASP A 960 -5.41 -23.22 26.39
N LYS A 961 -6.73 -23.00 26.26
CA LYS A 961 -7.39 -22.87 24.95
C LYS A 961 -6.82 -21.71 24.13
N TYR A 962 -6.62 -20.53 24.73
CA TYR A 962 -6.00 -19.39 24.04
C TYR A 962 -4.58 -19.75 23.58
N ASN A 963 -3.75 -20.31 24.46
CA ASN A 963 -2.37 -20.65 24.14
C ASN A 963 -2.28 -21.69 23.01
N ARG A 964 -3.13 -22.72 23.02
CA ARG A 964 -3.24 -23.73 21.96
C ARG A 964 -3.73 -23.17 20.61
N THR A 965 -4.46 -22.06 20.62
CA THR A 965 -5.07 -21.46 19.41
C THR A 965 -4.21 -20.34 18.82
N PHE A 966 -3.56 -19.53 19.66
CA PHE A 966 -2.85 -18.31 19.26
C PHE A 966 -1.38 -18.29 19.68
N ASN A 967 -1.07 -18.52 20.97
CA ASN A 967 0.31 -18.58 21.48
C ASN A 967 0.97 -19.96 21.28
N CYS A 968 0.74 -20.55 20.11
CA CYS A 968 1.27 -21.84 19.68
C CYS A 968 2.19 -21.71 18.46
N PHE A 969 2.28 -20.52 17.86
CA PHE A 969 2.95 -20.29 16.59
C PHE A 969 4.37 -19.73 16.79
N VAL A 970 5.38 -20.44 16.30
CA VAL A 970 6.77 -20.00 16.28
C VAL A 970 7.14 -19.51 14.88
N ARG A 971 7.76 -18.33 14.79
CA ARG A 971 8.27 -17.80 13.51
C ARG A 971 9.55 -18.57 13.10
N PRO A 972 9.78 -18.87 11.81
CA PRO A 972 11.06 -19.39 11.36
C PRO A 972 12.19 -18.41 11.71
N GLU A 973 13.30 -18.91 12.24
CA GLU A 973 14.56 -18.19 12.36
C GLU A 973 15.51 -18.69 11.29
N TYR A 974 16.02 -17.80 10.44
CA TYR A 974 16.96 -18.14 9.37
C TYR A 974 18.36 -17.66 9.75
N ASP A 975 19.36 -18.53 9.72
CA ASP A 975 20.78 -18.16 9.92
C ASP A 975 21.58 -18.40 8.65
N GLY A 976 21.91 -17.31 7.96
CA GLY A 976 22.68 -17.32 6.72
C GLY A 976 24.18 -17.10 6.93
N SER A 977 24.68 -17.05 8.17
CA SER A 977 26.07 -16.66 8.48
C SER A 977 27.14 -17.54 7.82
N GLN A 978 26.81 -18.80 7.55
CA GLN A 978 27.70 -19.80 6.92
C GLN A 978 27.72 -19.73 5.39
N GLN A 979 26.99 -18.80 4.76
CA GLN A 979 26.99 -18.66 3.31
C GLN A 979 28.26 -17.98 2.78
N GLU A 980 28.81 -18.56 1.73
CA GLU A 980 29.78 -17.92 0.85
C GLU A 980 29.10 -17.31 -0.38
N PHE A 981 29.71 -16.27 -0.93
CA PHE A 981 29.21 -15.51 -2.09
C PHE A 981 30.28 -15.42 -3.19
N PRO A 982 30.54 -16.52 -3.94
CA PRO A 982 31.60 -16.57 -4.93
C PRO A 982 31.43 -15.51 -6.02
N GLY A 983 32.47 -14.71 -6.25
CA GLY A 983 32.48 -13.64 -7.26
C GLY A 983 31.91 -12.29 -6.80
N LEU A 984 31.45 -12.17 -5.56
CA LEU A 984 31.02 -10.90 -4.96
C LEU A 984 32.21 -9.96 -4.74
N ASP A 985 32.23 -8.80 -5.40
CA ASP A 985 33.29 -7.80 -5.25
C ASP A 985 33.04 -6.87 -4.04
N LEU A 986 33.41 -7.37 -2.86
CA LEU A 986 33.40 -6.61 -1.60
C LEU A 986 34.21 -5.30 -1.68
N LYS A 987 35.28 -5.25 -2.50
CA LYS A 987 36.10 -4.04 -2.67
C LYS A 987 35.39 -3.00 -3.53
N GLY A 988 34.75 -3.43 -4.62
CA GLY A 988 33.91 -2.58 -5.46
C GLY A 988 32.73 -1.98 -4.69
N LEU A 989 32.12 -2.77 -3.80
CA LEU A 989 31.04 -2.34 -2.90
C LEU A 989 31.50 -1.48 -1.70
N GLY A 990 32.81 -1.40 -1.41
CA GLY A 990 33.34 -0.63 -0.30
C GLY A 990 33.02 -1.18 1.10
N ILE A 991 32.67 -2.46 1.21
CA ILE A 991 32.27 -3.14 2.46
C ILE A 991 33.25 -4.27 2.82
N PRO A 992 33.45 -4.58 4.12
CA PRO A 992 34.32 -5.69 4.53
C PRO A 992 33.70 -7.07 4.32
N ASP A 993 32.38 -7.20 4.51
CA ASP A 993 31.54 -8.40 4.32
C ASP A 993 30.07 -7.94 4.29
N LEU A 994 29.14 -8.81 3.89
CA LEU A 994 27.70 -8.59 4.04
C LEU A 994 27.28 -8.67 5.52
N TYR A 995 26.30 -7.85 5.92
CA TYR A 995 25.75 -7.89 7.28
C TYR A 995 25.03 -9.23 7.55
N LYS A 996 25.02 -9.68 8.82
CA LYS A 996 24.33 -10.93 9.19
C LYS A 996 22.87 -10.95 8.68
N SER A 997 22.11 -9.89 8.93
CA SER A 997 20.71 -9.76 8.46
C SER A 997 20.56 -9.87 6.93
N GLN A 998 21.55 -9.42 6.15
CA GLN A 998 21.55 -9.59 4.69
C GLN A 998 21.75 -11.06 4.32
N LYS A 999 22.71 -11.74 4.96
CA LYS A 999 22.94 -13.18 4.75
C LYS A 999 21.71 -13.99 5.16
N ASP A 1000 21.12 -13.73 6.32
CA ASP A 1000 19.92 -14.38 6.84
C ASP A 1000 18.73 -14.23 5.87
N ALA A 1001 18.53 -13.02 5.30
CA ALA A 1001 17.48 -12.76 4.32
C ALA A 1001 17.71 -13.47 2.97
N ILE A 1002 18.97 -13.55 2.50
CA ILE A 1002 19.32 -14.33 1.28
C ILE A 1002 19.12 -15.84 1.53
N TRP A 1003 19.42 -16.32 2.74
CA TRP A 1003 19.19 -17.72 3.11
C TRP A 1003 17.71 -18.09 3.11
N MET A 1004 16.87 -17.22 3.69
CA MET A 1004 15.41 -17.33 3.66
C MET A 1004 14.86 -17.42 2.22
N ASP A 1005 15.31 -16.52 1.32
CA ASP A 1005 14.87 -16.50 -0.08
C ASP A 1005 15.34 -17.72 -0.89
N LYS A 1006 16.52 -18.29 -0.57
CA LYS A 1006 16.99 -19.56 -1.14
C LYS A 1006 16.13 -20.75 -0.67
N LEU A 1007 15.89 -20.87 0.64
CA LEU A 1007 15.16 -22.00 1.23
C LEU A 1007 13.67 -22.02 0.91
N ASN A 1008 13.00 -20.87 0.99
CA ASN A 1008 11.56 -20.76 0.73
C ASN A 1008 11.22 -20.67 -0.77
N GLY A 1009 12.23 -20.48 -1.63
CA GLY A 1009 12.05 -20.16 -3.05
C GLY A 1009 11.57 -18.73 -3.32
N GLY A 1010 11.24 -17.95 -2.28
CA GLY A 1010 10.77 -16.57 -2.33
C GLY A 1010 10.41 -16.04 -0.94
N GLY A 1011 10.24 -14.73 -0.77
CA GLY A 1011 9.80 -14.15 0.50
C GLY A 1011 9.62 -12.63 0.47
N ILE A 1012 9.13 -12.07 1.59
CA ILE A 1012 9.03 -10.63 1.82
C ILE A 1012 10.18 -10.21 2.73
N ILE A 1013 10.92 -9.17 2.34
CA ILE A 1013 12.10 -8.67 3.07
C ILE A 1013 11.85 -7.24 3.51
N ASP A 1014 11.20 -7.09 4.66
CA ASP A 1014 10.85 -5.79 5.24
C ASP A 1014 11.91 -5.31 6.23
N HIS A 1015 13.08 -4.93 5.70
CA HIS A 1015 14.13 -4.25 6.47
C HIS A 1015 13.87 -2.74 6.55
N GLU A 1016 14.54 -2.04 7.47
CA GLU A 1016 14.55 -0.58 7.48
C GLU A 1016 15.30 0.02 6.28
N VAL A 1017 15.06 1.30 5.99
CA VAL A 1017 15.78 2.04 4.95
C VAL A 1017 17.27 2.10 5.32
N GLY A 1018 18.14 1.77 4.36
CA GLY A 1018 19.58 1.61 4.60
C GLY A 1018 20.02 0.18 4.98
N GLY A 1019 19.10 -0.74 5.28
CA GLY A 1019 19.41 -2.17 5.51
C GLY A 1019 19.93 -2.94 4.29
N GLY A 1020 20.13 -2.27 3.14
CA GLY A 1020 20.69 -2.84 1.92
C GLY A 1020 19.76 -3.77 1.14
N LYS A 1021 18.44 -3.50 1.13
CA LYS A 1021 17.43 -4.29 0.37
C LYS A 1021 17.86 -4.52 -1.09
N THR A 1022 18.36 -3.49 -1.76
CA THR A 1022 18.86 -3.54 -3.13
C THR A 1022 20.02 -4.54 -3.30
N LEU A 1023 20.97 -4.56 -2.34
CA LEU A 1023 22.09 -5.47 -2.37
C LEU A 1023 21.64 -6.91 -2.09
N ILE A 1024 20.74 -7.12 -1.12
CA ILE A 1024 20.11 -8.42 -0.85
C ILE A 1024 19.46 -8.98 -2.13
N MET A 1025 18.68 -8.17 -2.84
CA MET A 1025 18.01 -8.55 -4.09
C MET A 1025 19.01 -8.90 -5.20
N CYS A 1026 20.06 -8.10 -5.40
CA CYS A 1026 21.08 -8.38 -6.43
C CYS A 1026 21.86 -9.66 -6.10
N VAL A 1027 22.29 -9.82 -4.85
CA VAL A 1027 23.04 -11.00 -4.40
C VAL A 1027 22.19 -12.26 -4.44
N SER A 1028 20.94 -12.21 -3.98
CA SER A 1028 20.06 -13.38 -4.00
C SER A 1028 19.71 -13.81 -5.43
N ALA A 1029 19.41 -12.87 -6.33
CA ALA A 1029 19.17 -13.17 -7.73
C ALA A 1029 20.37 -13.86 -8.40
N TYR A 1030 21.59 -13.34 -8.19
CA TYR A 1030 22.81 -13.94 -8.74
C TYR A 1030 23.10 -15.31 -8.13
N GLU A 1031 22.99 -15.45 -6.81
CA GLU A 1031 23.26 -16.70 -6.09
C GLU A 1031 22.26 -17.80 -6.44
N LYS A 1032 20.95 -17.49 -6.49
CA LYS A 1032 19.93 -18.45 -6.93
C LYS A 1032 20.19 -18.91 -8.36
N LYS A 1033 20.69 -18.03 -9.24
CA LYS A 1033 21.10 -18.43 -10.58
C LYS A 1033 22.37 -19.30 -10.58
N ARG A 1034 23.41 -18.90 -9.84
CA ARG A 1034 24.69 -19.64 -9.72
C ARG A 1034 24.48 -21.06 -9.22
N LEU A 1035 23.59 -21.24 -8.24
CA LEU A 1035 23.20 -22.52 -7.66
C LEU A 1035 22.18 -23.31 -8.49
N GLY A 1036 21.73 -22.79 -9.63
CA GLY A 1036 20.71 -23.42 -10.48
C GLY A 1036 19.31 -23.52 -9.86
N LEU A 1037 19.02 -22.72 -8.82
CA LEU A 1037 17.68 -22.54 -8.25
C LEU A 1037 16.76 -21.75 -9.20
N VAL A 1038 17.35 -20.96 -10.09
CA VAL A 1038 16.67 -20.06 -11.05
C VAL A 1038 17.45 -20.04 -12.37
N ASN A 1039 16.76 -20.00 -13.50
CA ASN A 1039 17.34 -19.84 -14.83
C ASN A 1039 17.57 -18.37 -15.20
N LYS A 1040 16.55 -17.51 -15.04
CA LYS A 1040 16.57 -16.12 -15.53
C LYS A 1040 15.74 -15.20 -14.62
N PRO A 1041 16.35 -14.63 -13.57
CA PRO A 1041 15.64 -13.75 -12.63
C PRO A 1041 15.32 -12.40 -13.27
N LEU A 1042 14.11 -11.90 -13.01
CA LEU A 1042 13.69 -10.53 -13.35
C LEU A 1042 13.49 -9.70 -12.08
N ILE A 1043 13.99 -8.47 -12.09
CA ILE A 1043 13.84 -7.47 -11.04
C ILE A 1043 12.92 -6.36 -11.57
N MET A 1044 11.78 -6.15 -10.91
CA MET A 1044 10.90 -5.01 -11.12
C MET A 1044 11.25 -3.89 -10.14
N ALA A 1045 11.35 -2.66 -10.63
CA ALA A 1045 11.65 -1.51 -9.78
C ALA A 1045 10.96 -0.21 -10.20
N LEU A 1046 11.01 0.78 -9.30
CA LEU A 1046 10.64 2.15 -9.63
C LEU A 1046 11.57 2.72 -10.71
N LYS A 1047 11.01 3.61 -11.53
CA LYS A 1047 11.68 4.19 -12.70
C LYS A 1047 12.94 5.01 -12.37
N ALA A 1048 13.04 5.56 -11.17
CA ALA A 1048 14.26 6.20 -10.68
C ALA A 1048 15.34 5.16 -10.35
N ASN A 1049 14.93 4.07 -9.68
CA ASN A 1049 15.81 3.08 -9.06
C ASN A 1049 16.47 2.12 -10.07
N VAL A 1050 15.88 1.87 -11.25
CA VAL A 1050 16.41 0.89 -12.23
C VAL A 1050 17.92 1.07 -12.54
N HIS A 1051 18.39 2.30 -12.70
CA HIS A 1051 19.80 2.57 -12.99
C HIS A 1051 20.69 2.34 -11.76
N GLU A 1052 20.22 2.68 -10.56
CA GLU A 1052 20.93 2.47 -9.30
C GLU A 1052 21.03 0.98 -8.94
N ILE A 1053 19.96 0.22 -9.16
CA ILE A 1053 19.94 -1.24 -9.00
C ILE A 1053 20.89 -1.89 -10.01
N ALA A 1054 20.84 -1.49 -11.29
CA ALA A 1054 21.76 -1.99 -12.31
C ALA A 1054 23.22 -1.67 -11.97
N GLN A 1055 23.51 -0.46 -11.51
CA GLN A 1055 24.84 -0.06 -11.04
C GLN A 1055 25.28 -0.88 -9.83
N THR A 1056 24.39 -1.10 -8.85
CA THR A 1056 24.66 -1.93 -7.67
C THR A 1056 24.95 -3.37 -8.05
N PHE A 1057 24.17 -3.95 -8.95
CA PHE A 1057 24.37 -5.32 -9.46
C PHE A 1057 25.73 -5.45 -10.17
N CYS A 1058 26.03 -4.54 -11.10
CA CYS A 1058 27.31 -4.54 -11.82
C CYS A 1058 28.51 -4.21 -10.93
N THR A 1059 28.31 -3.53 -9.80
CA THR A 1059 29.37 -3.28 -8.80
C THR A 1059 29.58 -4.51 -7.91
N ALA A 1060 28.50 -5.20 -7.51
CA ALA A 1060 28.55 -6.44 -6.74
C ALA A 1060 29.15 -7.60 -7.56
N TYR A 1061 28.79 -7.72 -8.84
CA TYR A 1061 29.25 -8.77 -9.74
C TYR A 1061 29.70 -8.19 -11.09
N PRO A 1062 30.94 -7.69 -11.21
CA PRO A 1062 31.44 -7.04 -12.43
C PRO A 1062 31.43 -7.89 -13.71
N ASN A 1063 31.35 -9.21 -13.58
CA ASN A 1063 31.31 -10.16 -14.69
C ASN A 1063 29.88 -10.58 -15.09
N ALA A 1064 28.84 -10.12 -14.40
CA ALA A 1064 27.46 -10.53 -14.64
C ALA A 1064 26.86 -9.89 -15.91
N LYS A 1065 26.11 -10.69 -16.68
CA LYS A 1065 25.30 -10.23 -17.82
C LYS A 1065 23.98 -9.64 -17.32
N VAL A 1066 23.93 -8.33 -17.10
CA VAL A 1066 22.70 -7.62 -16.69
C VAL A 1066 22.06 -6.90 -17.87
N LEU A 1067 20.74 -7.08 -18.07
CA LEU A 1067 19.95 -6.34 -19.07
C LEU A 1067 19.04 -5.31 -18.38
N TYR A 1068 19.23 -4.03 -18.68
CA TYR A 1068 18.41 -2.93 -18.13
C TYR A 1068 18.08 -1.88 -19.23
N PRO A 1069 16.94 -1.99 -19.93
CA PRO A 1069 16.61 -1.10 -21.05
C PRO A 1069 16.11 0.27 -20.59
N GLY A 1070 16.66 1.34 -21.18
CA GLY A 1070 16.23 2.71 -20.91
C GLY A 1070 14.84 3.06 -21.46
N LYS A 1071 14.28 4.20 -21.03
CA LYS A 1071 12.96 4.67 -21.49
C LYS A 1071 12.88 4.87 -23.01
N GLU A 1072 13.98 5.31 -23.62
CA GLU A 1072 14.08 5.56 -25.08
C GLU A 1072 14.26 4.27 -25.88
N ASP A 1073 14.54 3.14 -25.22
CA ASP A 1073 14.71 1.83 -25.85
C ASP A 1073 13.42 1.01 -25.84
N PHE A 1074 12.45 1.34 -25.00
CA PHE A 1074 11.18 0.61 -24.87
C PHE A 1074 10.04 1.13 -25.79
N THR A 1075 10.38 1.74 -26.92
CA THR A 1075 9.38 2.16 -27.94
C THR A 1075 8.75 0.94 -28.63
N PRO A 1076 7.51 1.02 -29.18
CA PRO A 1076 6.83 -0.14 -29.78
C PRO A 1076 7.66 -0.89 -30.84
N ALA A 1077 8.43 -0.17 -31.66
CA ALA A 1077 9.28 -0.75 -32.71
C ALA A 1077 10.58 -1.40 -32.17
N LYS A 1078 11.12 -0.92 -31.04
CA LYS A 1078 12.32 -1.50 -30.39
C LYS A 1078 11.97 -2.62 -29.41
N ARG A 1079 10.78 -2.58 -28.79
CA ARG A 1079 10.33 -3.52 -27.74
C ARG A 1079 10.39 -4.99 -28.19
N ALA A 1080 9.96 -5.29 -29.42
CA ALA A 1080 10.04 -6.64 -29.98
C ALA A 1080 11.49 -7.18 -30.05
N LYS A 1081 12.47 -6.30 -30.37
CA LYS A 1081 13.89 -6.66 -30.35
C LYS A 1081 14.37 -7.02 -28.94
N ILE A 1082 14.00 -6.21 -27.95
CA ILE A 1082 14.36 -6.44 -26.53
C ILE A 1082 13.76 -7.76 -26.03
N PHE A 1083 12.50 -8.06 -26.36
CA PHE A 1083 11.86 -9.34 -25.99
C PHE A 1083 12.57 -10.55 -26.60
N ASN A 1084 13.01 -10.45 -27.85
CA ASN A 1084 13.82 -11.48 -28.50
C ASN A 1084 15.24 -11.60 -27.90
N GLU A 1085 15.85 -10.47 -27.50
CA GLU A 1085 17.14 -10.47 -26.77
C GLU A 1085 17.02 -11.12 -25.38
N MET A 1086 15.88 -10.96 -24.69
CA MET A 1086 15.56 -11.66 -23.43
C MET A 1086 15.37 -13.18 -23.65
N LYS A 1087 14.63 -13.57 -24.69
CA LYS A 1087 14.40 -14.97 -25.11
C LYS A 1087 15.71 -15.71 -25.40
N ASN A 1088 16.55 -15.14 -26.26
CA ASN A 1088 17.68 -15.85 -26.88
C ASN A 1088 19.02 -15.80 -26.13
N ASN A 1089 19.08 -15.15 -24.97
CA ASN A 1089 20.31 -15.03 -24.17
C ASN A 1089 20.09 -15.45 -22.71
N ASN A 1090 21.18 -15.91 -22.08
CA ASN A 1090 21.18 -16.36 -20.69
C ASN A 1090 21.62 -15.18 -19.79
N TRP A 1091 20.67 -14.29 -19.48
CA TRP A 1091 20.88 -13.09 -18.65
C TRP A 1091 20.97 -13.43 -17.17
N ASP A 1092 21.95 -12.87 -16.47
CA ASP A 1092 22.17 -13.08 -15.03
C ASP A 1092 21.18 -12.29 -14.17
N ALA A 1093 20.73 -11.14 -14.67
CA ALA A 1093 19.51 -10.48 -14.22
C ALA A 1093 18.91 -9.62 -15.35
N ILE A 1094 17.58 -9.51 -15.36
CA ILE A 1094 16.84 -8.55 -16.19
C ILE A 1094 16.20 -7.53 -15.25
N ILE A 1095 16.41 -6.23 -15.47
CA ILE A 1095 15.87 -5.16 -14.61
C ILE A 1095 14.91 -4.30 -15.44
N LEU A 1096 13.65 -4.23 -15.03
CA LEU A 1096 12.59 -3.46 -15.71
C LEU A 1096 11.84 -2.54 -14.74
N THR A 1097 11.23 -1.48 -15.28
CA THR A 1097 10.22 -0.72 -14.53
C THR A 1097 8.89 -1.48 -14.48
N HIS A 1098 8.04 -1.17 -13.48
CA HIS A 1098 6.67 -1.68 -13.45
C HIS A 1098 5.87 -1.35 -14.73
N GLU A 1099 6.14 -0.20 -15.37
CA GLU A 1099 5.53 0.19 -16.66
C GLU A 1099 6.00 -0.73 -17.80
N GLN A 1100 7.31 -1.01 -17.89
CA GLN A 1100 7.90 -1.87 -18.92
C GLN A 1100 7.44 -3.33 -18.77
N PHE A 1101 7.40 -3.86 -17.54
CA PHE A 1101 6.87 -5.19 -17.25
C PHE A 1101 5.39 -5.32 -17.64
N GLY A 1102 4.58 -4.29 -17.37
CA GLY A 1102 3.17 -4.24 -17.79
C GLY A 1102 2.94 -4.15 -19.31
N MET A 1103 4.00 -4.06 -20.12
CA MET A 1103 3.95 -4.14 -21.59
C MET A 1103 4.38 -5.50 -22.15
N ILE A 1104 4.73 -6.47 -21.30
CA ILE A 1104 5.02 -7.85 -21.70
C ILE A 1104 3.68 -8.59 -21.90
N PRO A 1105 3.44 -9.25 -23.05
CA PRO A 1105 2.25 -10.08 -23.26
C PRO A 1105 2.18 -11.27 -22.28
N GLN A 1106 0.99 -11.54 -21.77
CA GLN A 1106 0.69 -12.78 -21.05
C GLN A 1106 0.47 -13.91 -22.06
N SER A 1107 0.82 -15.15 -21.68
CA SER A 1107 0.41 -16.34 -22.44
C SER A 1107 -1.12 -16.52 -22.29
N PRO A 1108 -1.89 -16.62 -23.40
CA PRO A 1108 -3.34 -16.82 -23.34
C PRO A 1108 -3.75 -18.08 -22.55
N GLU A 1109 -2.93 -19.12 -22.61
CA GLU A 1109 -3.12 -20.38 -21.89
C GLU A 1109 -3.06 -20.17 -20.36
N ILE A 1110 -2.27 -19.19 -19.89
CA ILE A 1110 -2.22 -18.80 -18.47
C ILE A 1110 -3.37 -17.88 -18.09
N GLN A 1111 -3.79 -16.98 -18.97
CA GLN A 1111 -5.01 -16.21 -18.75
C GLN A 1111 -6.23 -17.12 -18.58
N GLN A 1112 -6.36 -18.14 -19.43
CA GLN A 1112 -7.39 -19.16 -19.32
C GLN A 1112 -7.31 -19.87 -17.96
N ARG A 1113 -6.13 -20.35 -17.55
CA ARG A 1113 -5.96 -21.08 -16.28
C ARG A 1113 -6.27 -20.23 -15.05
N ILE A 1114 -5.91 -18.93 -15.05
CA ILE A 1114 -6.19 -18.00 -13.95
C ILE A 1114 -7.70 -17.72 -13.87
N LEU A 1115 -8.35 -17.42 -15.00
CA LEU A 1115 -9.78 -17.13 -15.03
C LEU A 1115 -10.65 -18.36 -14.76
N GLN A 1116 -10.19 -19.56 -15.13
CA GLN A 1116 -10.84 -20.82 -14.76
C GLN A 1116 -10.79 -21.02 -13.24
N ALA A 1117 -9.63 -20.86 -12.61
CA ALA A 1117 -9.53 -20.98 -11.15
C ALA A 1117 -10.37 -19.91 -10.39
N GLU A 1118 -10.53 -18.70 -10.96
CA GLU A 1118 -11.46 -17.70 -10.41
C GLU A 1118 -12.93 -18.15 -10.59
N LEU A 1119 -13.27 -18.72 -11.75
CA LEU A 1119 -14.61 -19.26 -12.03
C LEU A 1119 -14.95 -20.42 -11.07
N ASP A 1120 -14.07 -21.41 -10.96
CA ASP A 1120 -14.23 -22.58 -10.07
C ASP A 1120 -14.50 -22.13 -8.62
N SER A 1121 -13.78 -21.11 -8.13
CA SER A 1121 -14.01 -20.55 -6.80
C SER A 1121 -15.34 -19.79 -6.68
N VAL A 1122 -15.76 -19.05 -7.70
CA VAL A 1122 -17.08 -18.38 -7.72
C VAL A 1122 -18.22 -19.41 -7.77
N GLU A 1123 -18.03 -20.53 -8.46
CA GLU A 1123 -18.98 -21.64 -8.53
C GLU A 1123 -19.09 -22.38 -7.19
N GLU A 1124 -17.99 -22.74 -6.54
CA GLU A 1124 -17.99 -23.33 -5.19
C GLU A 1124 -18.74 -22.43 -4.19
N ASN A 1125 -18.48 -21.12 -4.22
CA ASN A 1125 -19.20 -20.14 -3.41
C ASN A 1125 -20.72 -20.12 -3.74
N LEU A 1126 -21.10 -20.21 -5.01
CA LEU A 1126 -22.51 -20.27 -5.43
C LEU A 1126 -23.21 -21.57 -5.02
N GLU A 1127 -22.52 -22.72 -5.03
CA GLU A 1127 -23.08 -23.99 -4.57
C GLU A 1127 -23.31 -24.00 -3.05
N VAL A 1128 -22.32 -23.55 -2.27
CA VAL A 1128 -22.44 -23.39 -0.81
C VAL A 1128 -23.63 -22.47 -0.46
N LEU A 1129 -23.81 -21.39 -1.21
CA LEU A 1129 -24.95 -20.48 -1.05
C LEU A 1129 -26.28 -21.15 -1.40
N ARG A 1130 -26.39 -21.82 -2.55
CA ARG A 1130 -27.62 -22.53 -2.96
C ARG A 1130 -28.02 -23.63 -1.97
N ALA A 1131 -27.06 -24.34 -1.38
CA ALA A 1131 -27.30 -25.37 -0.39
C ALA A 1131 -27.87 -24.83 0.95
N GLN A 1132 -27.60 -23.58 1.32
CA GLN A 1132 -28.03 -22.99 2.60
C GLN A 1132 -29.46 -22.42 2.60
N GLY A 1133 -30.08 -22.26 1.43
CA GLY A 1133 -31.54 -22.36 1.21
C GLY A 1133 -32.52 -21.36 1.85
N LYS A 1134 -32.18 -20.53 2.85
CA LYS A 1134 -33.20 -19.72 3.57
C LYS A 1134 -32.96 -18.25 3.88
N GLU A 1135 -31.75 -17.70 3.85
CA GLU A 1135 -31.53 -16.29 4.27
C GLU A 1135 -30.49 -15.53 3.41
N ILE A 1136 -30.50 -15.75 2.10
CA ILE A 1136 -29.62 -15.02 1.17
C ILE A 1136 -30.36 -13.82 0.58
N SER A 1137 -29.71 -12.64 0.60
CA SER A 1137 -30.21 -11.47 -0.12
C SER A 1137 -30.13 -11.73 -1.62
N ARG A 1138 -31.27 -11.60 -2.32
CA ARG A 1138 -31.38 -11.74 -3.78
C ARG A 1138 -30.45 -10.82 -4.57
N ALA A 1139 -29.90 -9.78 -3.94
CA ALA A 1139 -28.88 -8.91 -4.55
C ALA A 1139 -27.50 -9.57 -4.62
N MET A 1140 -27.12 -10.35 -3.59
CA MET A 1140 -25.81 -10.99 -3.50
C MET A 1140 -25.69 -12.18 -4.46
N GLU A 1141 -26.72 -13.02 -4.51
CA GLU A 1141 -26.83 -14.11 -5.49
C GLU A 1141 -26.73 -13.59 -6.93
N LYS A 1142 -27.48 -12.52 -7.26
CA LYS A 1142 -27.38 -11.84 -8.58
C LYS A 1142 -26.00 -11.27 -8.86
N GLY A 1143 -25.29 -10.77 -7.84
CA GLY A 1143 -23.93 -10.26 -7.98
C GLY A 1143 -22.94 -11.37 -8.39
N LEU A 1144 -23.00 -12.51 -7.71
CA LEU A 1144 -22.13 -13.66 -8.02
C LEU A 1144 -22.47 -14.31 -9.36
N VAL A 1145 -23.76 -14.48 -9.69
CA VAL A 1145 -24.18 -14.97 -11.02
C VAL A 1145 -23.73 -14.02 -12.15
N LYS A 1146 -23.77 -12.69 -11.94
CA LYS A 1146 -23.22 -11.73 -12.91
C LYS A 1146 -21.69 -11.85 -13.05
N ARG A 1147 -20.97 -12.18 -11.95
CA ARG A 1147 -19.52 -12.44 -12.00
C ARG A 1147 -19.19 -13.73 -12.76
N GLN A 1148 -19.94 -14.81 -12.53
CA GLN A 1148 -19.82 -16.08 -13.25
C GLN A 1148 -19.92 -15.88 -14.78
N LEU A 1149 -21.03 -15.29 -15.25
CA LEU A 1149 -21.27 -15.02 -16.68
C LEU A 1149 -20.18 -14.12 -17.31
N ASN A 1150 -19.64 -13.16 -16.55
CA ASN A 1150 -18.54 -12.30 -17.01
C ASN A 1150 -17.21 -13.07 -17.14
N LEU A 1151 -16.96 -14.07 -16.30
CA LEU A 1151 -15.76 -14.92 -16.37
C LEU A 1151 -15.87 -15.93 -17.53
N GLU A 1152 -17.01 -16.60 -17.67
CA GLU A 1152 -17.33 -17.48 -18.81
C GLU A 1152 -17.15 -16.75 -20.16
N ALA A 1153 -17.68 -15.53 -20.28
CA ALA A 1153 -17.55 -14.73 -21.50
C ALA A 1153 -16.08 -14.37 -21.82
N LYS A 1154 -15.24 -14.14 -20.81
CA LYS A 1154 -13.79 -13.90 -20.99
C LYS A 1154 -13.06 -15.19 -21.38
N LEU A 1155 -13.38 -16.32 -20.74
CA LEU A 1155 -12.80 -17.62 -21.06
C LEU A 1155 -13.09 -18.02 -22.50
N ASN A 1156 -14.33 -17.85 -22.97
CA ASN A 1156 -14.70 -18.11 -24.38
C ASN A 1156 -13.94 -17.20 -25.36
N ASN A 1157 -13.69 -15.94 -25.00
CA ASN A 1157 -12.90 -15.02 -25.81
C ASN A 1157 -11.42 -15.45 -25.88
N ILE A 1158 -10.83 -15.88 -24.75
CA ILE A 1158 -9.45 -16.37 -24.70
C ILE A 1158 -9.31 -17.72 -25.42
N ALA A 1159 -10.27 -18.63 -25.30
CA ALA A 1159 -10.30 -19.88 -26.08
C ALA A 1159 -10.31 -19.58 -27.59
N TYR A 1160 -11.16 -18.63 -28.03
CA TYR A 1160 -11.15 -18.15 -29.42
C TYR A 1160 -9.80 -17.52 -29.83
N GLN A 1161 -9.13 -16.78 -28.93
CA GLN A 1161 -7.78 -16.24 -29.20
C GLN A 1161 -6.69 -17.32 -29.29
N ILE A 1162 -6.80 -18.41 -28.52
CA ILE A 1162 -5.90 -19.57 -28.58
C ILE A 1162 -6.11 -20.31 -29.92
N GLU A 1163 -7.36 -20.59 -30.29
CA GLU A 1163 -7.72 -21.26 -31.54
C GLU A 1163 -7.33 -20.44 -32.79
N ASN A 1164 -7.36 -19.10 -32.70
CA ASN A 1164 -7.10 -18.18 -33.81
C ASN A 1164 -5.80 -17.36 -33.60
N ARG A 1165 -4.78 -17.93 -32.94
CA ARG A 1165 -3.49 -17.27 -32.62
C ARG A 1165 -2.67 -16.97 -33.88
N LYS A 1166 -2.91 -15.80 -34.50
CA LYS A 1166 -2.15 -15.32 -35.68
C LYS A 1166 -0.81 -14.68 -35.35
N ASP A 1167 -0.66 -14.18 -34.12
CA ASP A 1167 0.49 -13.37 -33.72
C ASP A 1167 1.23 -14.05 -32.56
N ASP A 1168 2.26 -14.84 -32.90
CA ASP A 1168 3.22 -15.32 -31.90
C ASP A 1168 4.16 -14.17 -31.52
N THR A 1169 3.63 -13.26 -30.70
CA THR A 1169 4.44 -12.27 -29.98
C THR A 1169 5.08 -12.94 -28.78
N VAL A 1170 6.35 -12.66 -28.52
CA VAL A 1170 7.07 -13.26 -27.38
C VAL A 1170 6.38 -12.88 -26.07
N ASP A 1171 5.67 -13.85 -25.51
CA ASP A 1171 4.99 -13.76 -24.22
C ASP A 1171 5.94 -14.06 -23.06
N PHE A 1172 5.49 -13.80 -21.83
CA PHE A 1172 6.29 -13.99 -20.62
C PHE A 1172 6.83 -15.41 -20.44
N ARG A 1173 6.07 -16.44 -20.86
CA ARG A 1173 6.50 -17.85 -20.79
C ARG A 1173 7.62 -18.13 -21.79
N LEU A 1174 7.48 -17.63 -23.01
CA LEU A 1174 8.48 -17.77 -24.06
C LEU A 1174 9.80 -17.04 -23.76
N MET A 1175 9.85 -16.09 -22.82
CA MET A 1175 11.12 -15.47 -22.40
C MET A 1175 11.98 -16.36 -21.50
N GLY A 1176 11.44 -17.44 -20.93
CA GLY A 1176 12.16 -18.33 -20.01
C GLY A 1176 12.50 -17.68 -18.67
N ILE A 1177 11.68 -16.70 -18.24
CA ILE A 1177 11.76 -16.04 -16.93
C ILE A 1177 10.98 -16.88 -15.92
N ASP A 1178 11.66 -17.33 -14.88
CA ASP A 1178 11.15 -18.27 -13.87
C ASP A 1178 11.15 -17.70 -12.44
N HIS A 1179 11.77 -16.54 -12.22
CA HIS A 1179 11.78 -15.89 -10.91
C HIS A 1179 11.64 -14.36 -11.00
N LEU A 1180 10.97 -13.77 -10.00
CA LEU A 1180 10.58 -12.36 -9.99
C LEU A 1180 10.85 -11.71 -8.63
N TYR A 1181 11.67 -10.67 -8.62
CA TYR A 1181 11.85 -9.75 -7.50
C TYR A 1181 11.09 -8.45 -7.75
N VAL A 1182 10.58 -7.82 -6.68
CA VAL A 1182 9.81 -6.57 -6.75
C VAL A 1182 10.32 -5.60 -5.68
N ASP A 1183 11.00 -4.55 -6.12
CA ASP A 1183 11.33 -3.39 -5.30
C ASP A 1183 10.07 -2.53 -5.05
N GLU A 1184 9.97 -1.93 -3.87
CA GLU A 1184 8.83 -1.09 -3.43
C GLU A 1184 7.44 -1.74 -3.61
N SER A 1185 7.31 -2.98 -3.13
CA SER A 1185 6.07 -3.79 -3.19
C SER A 1185 4.83 -3.14 -2.56
N HIS A 1186 4.98 -2.11 -1.72
CA HIS A 1186 3.89 -1.36 -1.11
C HIS A 1186 3.12 -0.45 -2.10
N TYR A 1187 3.59 -0.29 -3.35
CA TYR A 1187 2.87 0.46 -4.38
C TYR A 1187 1.57 -0.25 -4.83
N PRO A 1188 0.42 0.46 -4.95
CA PRO A 1188 -0.91 -0.14 -5.19
C PRO A 1188 -1.14 -0.79 -6.58
N ASN A 1189 -0.09 -1.06 -7.36
CA ASN A 1189 -0.15 -1.72 -8.67
C ASN A 1189 0.02 -3.26 -8.61
N LEU A 1190 0.12 -3.87 -7.42
CA LEU A 1190 0.26 -5.32 -7.21
C LEU A 1190 -0.75 -6.18 -8.01
N ASN A 1191 -1.98 -5.68 -8.22
CA ASN A 1191 -3.02 -6.37 -9.00
C ASN A 1191 -2.61 -6.69 -10.45
N LYS A 1192 -1.60 -6.00 -11.02
CA LYS A 1192 -1.05 -6.32 -12.35
C LYS A 1192 -0.04 -7.47 -12.34
N ILE A 1193 0.53 -7.81 -11.19
CA ILE A 1193 1.47 -8.94 -11.06
C ILE A 1193 0.67 -10.24 -10.94
N GLN A 1194 -0.46 -10.19 -10.23
CA GLN A 1194 -1.39 -11.32 -10.02
C GLN A 1194 -1.91 -11.96 -11.32
N THR A 1195 -1.90 -11.24 -12.44
CA THR A 1195 -2.33 -11.74 -13.76
C THR A 1195 -1.17 -12.17 -14.67
N ASN A 1196 0.07 -11.77 -14.41
CA ASN A 1196 1.23 -12.07 -15.27
C ASN A 1196 1.94 -13.39 -14.92
N THR A 1197 1.86 -13.87 -13.67
CA THR A 1197 2.73 -14.95 -13.16
C THR A 1197 2.07 -16.32 -13.03
N PHE A 1198 2.80 -17.37 -13.41
CA PHE A 1198 2.36 -18.79 -13.41
C PHE A 1198 1.95 -19.33 -12.03
N ASN A 1199 2.42 -18.71 -10.93
CA ASN A 1199 2.26 -19.19 -9.55
C ASN A 1199 1.29 -18.30 -8.75
N THR A 1200 -0.01 -18.59 -8.85
CA THR A 1200 -1.07 -17.99 -8.03
C THR A 1200 -0.87 -18.18 -6.51
N HIS A 1201 -0.08 -19.18 -6.09
CA HIS A 1201 0.29 -19.39 -4.69
C HIS A 1201 1.19 -18.27 -4.11
N ILE A 1202 2.06 -17.65 -4.91
CA ILE A 1202 3.04 -16.66 -4.40
C ILE A 1202 2.34 -15.37 -3.93
N ILE A 1203 1.19 -15.02 -4.51
CA ILE A 1203 0.52 -13.73 -4.27
C ILE A 1203 -0.68 -13.86 -3.32
N ASN A 1204 -1.28 -15.04 -3.17
CA ASN A 1204 -2.34 -15.23 -2.17
C ASN A 1204 -1.81 -15.12 -0.74
N HIS A 1205 -0.53 -15.44 -0.49
CA HIS A 1205 0.10 -15.16 0.81
C HIS A 1205 0.35 -13.66 1.06
N LEU A 1206 0.55 -12.84 0.03
CA LEU A 1206 0.69 -11.38 0.19
C LEU A 1206 -0.60 -10.74 0.71
N GLN A 1207 -1.79 -11.22 0.30
CA GLN A 1207 -3.05 -10.67 0.82
C GLN A 1207 -3.32 -11.06 2.29
N GLN A 1208 -2.94 -12.26 2.73
CA GLN A 1208 -3.11 -12.69 4.12
C GLN A 1208 -2.21 -11.97 5.15
N TYR A 1209 -1.13 -11.32 4.71
CA TYR A 1209 -0.25 -10.52 5.58
C TYR A 1209 -0.55 -9.01 5.52
N ILE A 1210 -1.46 -8.58 4.64
CA ILE A 1210 -1.90 -7.18 4.48
C ILE A 1210 -3.30 -6.94 5.10
N SER A 1211 -4.01 -8.01 5.49
CA SER A 1211 -5.35 -8.00 6.11
C SER A 1211 -5.32 -8.21 7.62
#